data_AF-A0A925WYN9-F1
#
_entry.id   AF-A0A925WYN9-F1
#
_cell.length_a   1.000
_cell.length_b   1.000
_cell.length_c   1.000
_cell.angle_alpha   90.00
_cell.angle_beta   90.00
_cell.angle_gamma   90.00
#
_symmetry.space_group_name_H-M   'P 1'
#
loop_
_entity.id
_entity.type
_entity.pdbx_description
1 polymer ?
#
loop_
_entity_poly.entity_id
_entity_poly.type
_entity_poly.pdbx_seq_one_letter_code
_entity_poly.pdbx_strand_id
1 'polypeptide(L)'
;MPLGSSRRSLALLLAALPVATALSSSLALAAAGPAPAKASPTIRLSGLSSLWRGGHVTLNPAAAAAANDPSSRTFTMLPLNAPPINGFQPNVVLGLTDQQDPDDFNFTTKIGSSPGGNTLPRFAPPRYSVGIFDTGSQAHYITLADAQGFDIEGANRMGSSEAVIGGVSGTEIADVSDGLGVYIASLGNASAVGSTISVAPGSLKGQWNAAILSAQEADSVLPNIIGSPMAAQYQTVIRNSQTRHLTVGSRTYRGPSVTLQAKDTALPAGYSRLTLGVESVNGVSPDPVFFPSLENINNVADNPATPTFWASLIASVNANHSGGSANNQGFLFDTGAEVTVVSQDTAASVGFFSGGPNPSTPDFFVTVSGVGGTTTEVPGFYMNNLSITTNGGPIAWTHVPVLVLDIPDPRDGVGFIPGVLGMNLFTDRDLILNGGTGNPFLGIGPIITQQWTAPGGGTWGDDTKWALGSPNNPDVPANFLSSITTPSTITVEPDGVTVGSMKFDNANRYTIAGPGTITISAQSTGVGAIEVISGSHTISAPMVLASNTTINVAPSSSTLTISGNVNGGSVALTKIGAGAVLMNNVRAGTLALNAGTLAVATNGTNAGASRVTALSIAGGASPTATLDLNDNDLLIENGTYAAVKDAIAFARHSGAWDRPGLTSSAARNSLPKNKTLGTLTGADYLTTGTSTFNSFPVTSGNVLVKYTYYGDTDFNGLVDFDDYARVDAGFNNNRTGWFNGDVDYNNIVDFDDYSLIDMAFNTQSGTLRRAMSYLDGGDRSDAGMDTPALQLVEVHFAQFGYAYATSFLNAVPEPSTAAIALLTSALVIPRKRRR
;
A
#
# COMPACT_ATOMS: atom_id res chain seq x y z
N MET A 1 59.83 63.46 -37.56
CA MET A 1 59.70 64.34 -36.37
C MET A 1 59.33 65.73 -36.84
N PRO A 2 58.39 66.45 -36.21
CA PRO A 2 57.21 66.02 -35.43
C PRO A 2 55.92 66.76 -35.93
N LEU A 3 54.67 66.55 -35.50
CA LEU A 3 53.86 65.59 -34.71
C LEU A 3 52.39 66.06 -34.93
N GLY A 4 51.44 65.20 -35.32
CA GLY A 4 50.39 64.63 -34.44
C GLY A 4 49.22 65.60 -34.17
N SER A 5 47.95 65.36 -34.50
CA SER A 5 47.14 64.17 -34.23
C SER A 5 45.85 64.18 -35.08
N SER A 6 45.41 63.00 -35.53
CA SER A 6 44.18 62.79 -36.31
C SER A 6 43.13 62.07 -35.47
N ARG A 7 41.86 62.49 -35.52
CA ARG A 7 40.71 61.65 -35.20
C ARG A 7 40.00 61.30 -36.51
N ARG A 8 40.13 60.06 -36.95
CA ARG A 8 39.34 59.47 -38.04
C ARG A 8 38.22 58.63 -37.45
N SER A 9 37.02 58.90 -37.95
CA SER A 9 35.80 58.13 -37.80
C SER A 9 36.00 56.68 -38.25
N LEU A 10 35.47 55.72 -37.48
CA LEU A 10 35.29 54.35 -37.93
C LEU A 10 33.79 54.02 -37.82
N ALA A 11 33.18 53.84 -38.99
CA ALA A 11 31.82 53.35 -39.15
C ALA A 11 31.80 51.86 -38.81
N LEU A 12 30.84 51.44 -37.98
CA LEU A 12 30.52 50.02 -37.79
C LEU A 12 29.21 49.71 -38.51
N LEU A 13 29.31 48.70 -39.37
CA LEU A 13 28.33 48.24 -40.35
C LEU A 13 27.16 47.54 -39.65
N LEU A 14 25.94 48.00 -39.93
CA LEU A 14 24.68 47.42 -39.47
C LEU A 14 24.39 46.14 -40.30
N ALA A 15 24.39 44.97 -39.68
CA ALA A 15 23.85 43.74 -40.25
C ALA A 15 22.60 43.33 -39.47
N ALA A 16 21.47 43.24 -40.18
CA ALA A 16 20.14 43.03 -39.66
C ALA A 16 19.78 41.55 -39.44
N LEU A 17 19.21 41.19 -38.29
CA LEU A 17 18.29 40.05 -38.05
C LEU A 17 17.54 40.26 -36.70
N PRO A 18 16.35 39.66 -36.47
CA PRO A 18 15.22 40.33 -35.82
C PRO A 18 15.14 40.08 -34.30
N VAL A 19 15.35 41.11 -33.49
CA VAL A 19 15.04 41.12 -32.05
C VAL A 19 14.38 42.47 -31.69
N ALA A 20 13.28 42.78 -32.35
CA ALA A 20 12.57 44.05 -32.18
C ALA A 20 11.11 43.82 -31.82
N THR A 21 10.88 43.15 -30.68
CA THR A 21 9.56 43.15 -30.01
C THR A 21 9.64 43.21 -28.47
N ALA A 22 10.82 43.03 -27.85
CA ALA A 22 10.98 43.15 -26.40
C ALA A 22 11.48 44.54 -25.92
N LEU A 23 11.88 45.44 -26.83
CA LEU A 23 12.56 46.70 -26.49
C LEU A 23 11.68 47.96 -26.58
N SER A 24 10.41 47.86 -26.98
CA SER A 24 9.56 49.05 -27.23
C SER A 24 8.84 49.60 -25.99
N SER A 25 8.76 48.86 -24.89
CA SER A 25 8.07 49.31 -23.65
C SER A 25 9.01 49.99 -22.63
N SER A 26 10.33 49.85 -22.78
CA SER A 26 11.29 50.21 -21.73
C SER A 26 11.95 51.58 -21.89
N LEU A 27 11.75 52.28 -23.01
CA LEU A 27 12.35 53.61 -23.22
C LEU A 27 11.59 54.76 -22.53
N ALA A 28 10.46 54.49 -21.88
CA ALA A 28 9.63 55.52 -21.22
C ALA A 28 10.06 55.87 -19.78
N LEU A 29 10.99 55.11 -19.16
CA LEU A 29 11.35 55.29 -17.74
C LEU A 29 12.68 56.03 -17.50
N ALA A 30 13.40 56.42 -18.56
CA ALA A 30 14.71 57.08 -18.45
C ALA A 30 14.67 58.62 -18.42
N ALA A 31 13.51 59.23 -18.14
CA ALA A 31 13.34 60.68 -18.12
C ALA A 31 12.74 61.20 -16.81
N ALA A 32 13.41 60.95 -15.68
CA ALA A 32 13.18 61.69 -14.44
C ALA A 32 14.52 61.90 -13.69
N GLY A 33 14.77 63.13 -13.25
CA GLY A 33 16.05 63.61 -12.67
C GLY A 33 16.44 63.00 -11.32
N PRO A 34 17.55 63.48 -10.71
CA PRO A 34 18.25 62.74 -9.67
C PRO A 34 17.51 62.78 -8.33
N ALA A 35 17.21 61.60 -7.78
CA ALA A 35 16.77 61.39 -6.40
C ALA A 35 17.81 60.52 -5.65
N PRO A 36 17.97 60.68 -4.33
CA PRO A 36 19.08 60.09 -3.57
C PRO A 36 18.88 58.58 -3.31
N ALA A 37 20.01 57.95 -2.97
CA ALA A 37 20.29 56.54 -2.70
C ALA A 37 19.19 55.62 -2.10
N LYS A 38 19.28 54.33 -2.49
CA LYS A 38 18.60 53.12 -1.98
C LYS A 38 17.12 52.93 -2.33
N ALA A 39 16.83 52.81 -3.62
CA ALA A 39 15.65 52.07 -4.07
C ALA A 39 16.01 51.29 -5.34
N SER A 40 16.60 50.12 -5.16
CA SER A 40 16.72 49.14 -6.25
C SER A 40 15.30 48.69 -6.64
N PRO A 41 14.96 48.58 -7.93
CA PRO A 41 13.60 48.27 -8.36
C PRO A 41 13.22 46.86 -7.91
N THR A 42 12.37 46.78 -6.89
CA THR A 42 11.83 45.53 -6.35
C THR A 42 10.92 44.87 -7.38
N ILE A 43 11.42 43.90 -8.13
CA ILE A 43 10.56 42.98 -8.90
C ILE A 43 9.90 42.03 -7.90
N ARG A 44 8.57 42.06 -7.85
CA ARG A 44 7.76 41.07 -7.14
C ARG A 44 7.75 39.79 -7.97
N LEU A 45 8.43 38.74 -7.51
CA LEU A 45 8.21 37.38 -7.99
C LEU A 45 6.92 36.89 -7.34
N SER A 46 5.76 37.17 -7.94
CA SER A 46 4.44 36.76 -7.42
C SER A 46 4.19 35.23 -7.47
N GLY A 47 5.17 34.43 -7.87
CA GLY A 47 5.02 33.02 -8.22
C GLY A 47 6.03 32.08 -7.57
N LEU A 48 6.08 32.04 -6.25
CA LEU A 48 6.61 30.88 -5.52
C LEU A 48 5.42 30.22 -4.82
N SER A 49 4.75 29.30 -5.52
CA SER A 49 3.62 28.52 -5.03
C SER A 49 4.06 27.13 -4.55
N SER A 50 5.19 27.00 -3.86
CA SER A 50 5.53 25.72 -3.24
C SER A 50 4.48 25.44 -2.16
N LEU A 51 3.67 24.40 -2.35
CA LEU A 51 2.68 23.94 -1.37
C LEU A 51 3.26 22.69 -0.68
N TRP A 52 3.74 22.84 0.55
CA TRP A 52 4.24 21.72 1.37
C TRP A 52 3.37 21.54 2.63
N ARG A 53 3.13 20.31 3.06
CA ARG A 53 2.37 20.03 4.28
C ARG A 53 3.27 19.78 5.50
N GLY A 54 3.07 20.60 6.54
CA GLY A 54 3.59 20.40 7.90
C GLY A 54 2.74 19.52 8.85
N GLY A 55 1.56 19.02 8.48
CA GLY A 55 0.76 18.15 9.35
C GLY A 55 -0.78 18.15 9.14
N HIS A 56 -1.42 17.15 9.75
CA HIS A 56 -2.85 16.74 9.87
C HIS A 56 -3.89 17.12 8.78
N VAL A 57 -4.58 16.10 8.21
CA VAL A 57 -5.83 16.27 7.45
C VAL A 57 -6.94 16.08 8.47
N THR A 58 -7.82 17.06 8.60
CA THR A 58 -8.94 16.97 9.54
C THR A 58 -10.21 16.86 8.73
N LEU A 59 -10.90 15.72 8.83
CA LEU A 59 -12.24 15.56 8.27
C LEU A 59 -13.17 16.55 8.95
N ASN A 60 -14.05 17.21 8.18
CA ASN A 60 -14.99 18.16 8.75
C ASN A 60 -16.03 17.43 9.62
N PRO A 61 -16.10 17.67 10.94
CA PRO A 61 -17.08 17.02 11.81
C PRO A 61 -18.53 17.35 11.44
N ALA A 62 -18.80 18.50 10.79
CA ALA A 62 -20.13 18.88 10.33
C ALA A 62 -20.56 18.11 9.06
N ALA A 63 -19.61 17.71 8.20
CA ALA A 63 -19.86 16.77 7.11
C ALA A 63 -20.11 15.35 7.65
N ALA A 64 -19.42 14.98 8.74
CA ALA A 64 -19.65 13.72 9.46
C ALA A 64 -20.96 13.70 10.29
N ALA A 65 -21.46 14.85 10.74
CA ALA A 65 -22.66 14.94 11.58
C ALA A 65 -23.96 14.61 10.83
N ALA A 66 -23.96 14.66 9.49
CA ALA A 66 -25.02 14.12 8.65
C ALA A 66 -25.06 12.56 8.63
N ALA A 67 -24.05 11.89 9.22
CA ALA A 67 -23.85 10.44 9.21
C ALA A 67 -23.99 9.78 10.61
N ASN A 68 -24.67 10.42 11.57
CA ASN A 68 -24.79 9.94 12.96
C ASN A 68 -25.79 8.77 13.19
N ASP A 69 -26.29 8.12 12.13
CA ASP A 69 -26.95 6.81 12.25
C ASP A 69 -25.92 5.71 11.91
N PRO A 70 -25.57 4.81 12.85
CA PRO A 70 -24.65 3.70 12.61
C PRO A 70 -25.06 2.78 11.45
N SER A 71 -26.35 2.77 11.07
CA SER A 71 -26.90 2.02 9.93
C SER A 71 -26.84 2.78 8.60
N SER A 72 -26.46 4.07 8.61
CA SER A 72 -26.36 4.95 7.44
C SER A 72 -24.94 5.15 6.91
N ARG A 73 -23.93 4.46 7.49
CA ARG A 73 -22.53 4.48 7.01
C ARG A 73 -22.44 3.86 5.63
N THR A 74 -22.77 4.63 4.61
CA THR A 74 -22.44 4.34 3.23
C THR A 74 -20.98 4.71 3.05
N PHE A 75 -20.12 3.69 3.06
CA PHE A 75 -18.77 3.83 2.54
C PHE A 75 -18.93 4.11 1.05
N THR A 76 -18.78 5.37 0.65
CA THR A 76 -18.67 5.70 -0.76
C THR A 76 -17.34 5.12 -1.23
N MET A 77 -17.39 3.97 -1.91
CA MET A 77 -16.24 3.44 -2.63
C MET A 77 -15.71 4.57 -3.51
N LEU A 78 -14.53 5.08 -3.20
CA LEU A 78 -13.85 5.99 -4.10
C LEU A 78 -13.70 5.24 -5.45
N PRO A 79 -14.12 5.84 -6.58
CA PRO A 79 -13.96 5.20 -7.87
C PRO A 79 -12.48 4.88 -8.11
N LEU A 80 -12.20 3.83 -8.89
CA LEU A 80 -10.83 3.32 -9.18
C LEU A 80 -9.86 4.41 -9.71
N ASN A 81 -10.39 5.56 -10.15
CA ASN A 81 -9.64 6.70 -10.70
C ASN A 81 -9.64 7.93 -9.77
N ALA A 82 -10.00 7.80 -8.49
CA ALA A 82 -9.97 8.89 -7.53
C ALA A 82 -8.52 9.20 -7.10
N PRO A 83 -8.01 10.41 -7.36
CA PRO A 83 -6.70 10.82 -6.86
C PRO A 83 -6.67 10.87 -5.33
N PRO A 84 -5.53 10.60 -4.68
CA PRO A 84 -5.37 10.84 -3.26
C PRO A 84 -5.42 12.35 -2.96
N ILE A 85 -5.63 12.73 -1.69
CA ILE A 85 -5.51 14.13 -1.27
C ILE A 85 -4.08 14.64 -1.47
N ASN A 86 -3.08 13.84 -1.07
CA ASN A 86 -1.68 14.20 -1.18
C ASN A 86 -1.04 13.50 -2.39
N GLY A 87 -0.39 14.29 -3.23
CA GLY A 87 0.50 13.83 -4.28
C GLY A 87 1.90 13.49 -3.78
N PHE A 88 2.77 13.18 -4.73
CA PHE A 88 4.19 12.94 -4.45
C PHE A 88 4.99 14.26 -4.48
N GLN A 89 6.15 14.25 -3.82
CA GLN A 89 7.15 15.32 -3.93
C GLN A 89 8.31 14.86 -4.83
N PRO A 90 8.64 15.58 -5.91
CA PRO A 90 9.77 15.27 -6.79
C PRO A 90 11.10 15.72 -6.15
N ASN A 91 11.52 15.00 -5.12
CA ASN A 91 12.76 15.26 -4.38
C ASN A 91 14.00 15.01 -5.26
N VAL A 92 14.96 15.93 -5.19
CA VAL A 92 16.26 15.87 -5.87
C VAL A 92 17.39 16.19 -4.89
N VAL A 93 18.58 15.66 -5.16
CA VAL A 93 19.80 16.11 -4.46
C VAL A 93 20.43 17.21 -5.28
N LEU A 94 20.67 18.37 -4.68
CA LEU A 94 21.31 19.52 -5.32
C LEU A 94 22.73 19.76 -4.79
N GLY A 95 23.60 20.27 -5.65
CA GLY A 95 24.94 20.74 -5.34
C GLY A 95 25.27 22.01 -6.11
N LEU A 96 26.09 22.88 -5.52
CA LEU A 96 26.46 24.16 -6.09
C LEU A 96 27.96 24.19 -6.48
N THR A 97 28.28 25.04 -7.45
CA THR A 97 29.66 25.35 -7.86
C THR A 97 29.82 26.85 -8.04
N ASP A 98 31.06 27.33 -8.01
CA ASP A 98 31.40 28.72 -8.28
C ASP A 98 31.42 29.07 -9.78
N GLN A 99 30.83 28.26 -10.66
CA GLN A 99 30.92 28.45 -12.11
C GLN A 99 30.02 29.60 -12.61
N GLN A 100 30.63 30.61 -13.21
CA GLN A 100 29.99 31.79 -13.82
C GLN A 100 30.57 32.06 -15.21
N ASP A 101 29.83 32.76 -16.06
CA ASP A 101 30.33 33.40 -17.27
C ASP A 101 30.54 34.91 -17.03
N PRO A 102 31.77 35.38 -16.74
CA PRO A 102 32.02 36.80 -16.47
C PRO A 102 31.86 37.67 -17.73
N ASP A 103 31.89 37.07 -18.92
CA ASP A 103 31.81 37.76 -20.21
C ASP A 103 30.42 37.61 -20.86
N ASP A 104 29.40 37.14 -20.13
CA ASP A 104 28.06 36.94 -20.69
C ASP A 104 27.28 38.26 -20.79
N PHE A 105 27.17 38.77 -22.02
CA PHE A 105 26.33 39.93 -22.34
C PHE A 105 24.88 39.56 -22.66
N ASN A 106 24.54 38.26 -22.68
CA ASN A 106 23.17 37.81 -22.87
C ASN A 106 22.47 37.53 -21.53
N PHE A 107 23.22 37.46 -20.42
CA PHE A 107 22.72 37.24 -19.06
C PHE A 107 21.85 35.98 -18.95
N THR A 108 22.32 34.91 -19.61
CA THR A 108 21.64 33.63 -19.78
C THR A 108 22.36 32.54 -19.02
N THR A 109 21.58 31.59 -18.49
CA THR A 109 22.17 30.34 -18.03
C THR A 109 22.72 29.50 -19.18
N LYS A 110 23.67 28.63 -18.88
CA LYS A 110 24.26 27.69 -19.81
C LYS A 110 24.04 26.26 -19.32
N ILE A 111 23.76 25.34 -20.24
CA ILE A 111 23.62 23.91 -19.95
C ILE A 111 24.97 23.34 -19.47
N GLY A 112 24.96 22.61 -18.35
CA GLY A 112 26.10 21.86 -17.81
C GLY A 112 25.80 20.36 -17.67
N SER A 113 26.43 19.53 -18.51
CA SER A 113 26.28 18.06 -18.44
C SER A 113 27.00 17.42 -17.23
N SER A 114 27.83 18.19 -16.54
CA SER A 114 28.54 17.82 -15.31
C SER A 114 28.96 19.10 -14.57
N PRO A 115 29.19 19.05 -13.24
CA PRO A 115 29.74 20.17 -12.48
C PRO A 115 31.06 20.69 -13.09
N GLY A 116 31.11 21.98 -13.39
CA GLY A 116 32.33 22.73 -13.71
C GLY A 116 32.74 23.65 -12.56
N GLY A 117 33.86 24.36 -12.71
CA GLY A 117 34.40 25.20 -11.63
C GLY A 117 34.78 24.40 -10.38
N ASN A 118 34.86 25.07 -9.23
CA ASN A 118 35.02 24.45 -7.93
C ASN A 118 33.64 24.20 -7.31
N THR A 119 33.45 23.02 -6.72
CA THR A 119 32.27 22.73 -5.90
C THR A 119 32.24 23.60 -4.67
N LEU A 120 31.04 23.89 -4.18
CA LEU A 120 30.83 24.65 -2.95
C LEU A 120 30.63 23.72 -1.75
N PRO A 121 31.28 24.02 -0.60
CA PRO A 121 32.22 25.14 -0.36
C PRO A 121 33.60 24.95 -1.02
N ARG A 122 34.27 26.04 -1.45
CA ARG A 122 35.50 25.99 -2.28
C ARG A 122 36.69 25.26 -1.64
N PHE A 123 36.78 25.26 -0.31
CA PHE A 123 37.93 24.72 0.44
C PHE A 123 37.57 23.53 1.34
N ALA A 124 36.42 22.89 1.07
CA ALA A 124 35.99 21.68 1.76
C ALA A 124 35.45 20.64 0.77
N PRO A 125 35.17 19.40 1.22
CA PRO A 125 34.48 18.42 0.39
C PRO A 125 33.15 18.97 -0.15
N PRO A 126 32.73 18.55 -1.37
CA PRO A 126 31.46 18.99 -1.94
C PRO A 126 30.30 18.76 -0.98
N ARG A 127 29.50 19.79 -0.75
CA ARG A 127 28.25 19.67 -0.01
C ARG A 127 27.10 19.33 -0.97
N TYR A 128 26.10 18.63 -0.45
CA TYR A 128 24.84 18.41 -1.13
C TYR A 128 23.69 18.61 -0.16
N SER A 129 22.54 19.02 -0.68
CA SER A 129 21.30 19.11 0.08
C SER A 129 20.13 18.54 -0.72
N VAL A 130 19.02 18.25 -0.05
CA VAL A 130 17.79 17.82 -0.71
C VAL A 130 16.94 19.04 -1.02
N GLY A 131 16.37 19.07 -2.22
CA GLY A 131 15.42 20.09 -2.66
C GLY A 131 14.26 19.47 -3.44
N ILE A 132 13.28 20.30 -3.76
CA ILE A 132 12.10 19.91 -4.54
C ILE A 132 12.24 20.49 -5.94
N PHE A 133 11.99 19.67 -6.96
CA PHE A 133 11.83 20.16 -8.33
C PHE A 133 10.45 20.80 -8.48
N ASP A 134 10.39 22.11 -8.64
CA ASP A 134 9.17 22.90 -8.57
C ASP A 134 9.02 23.75 -9.84
N THR A 135 8.08 23.39 -10.70
CA THR A 135 7.76 24.16 -11.91
C THR A 135 6.88 25.37 -11.66
N GLY A 136 6.23 25.44 -10.50
CA GLY A 136 5.50 26.63 -10.05
C GLY A 136 6.45 27.77 -9.69
N SER A 137 7.65 27.45 -9.21
CA SER A 137 8.70 28.44 -8.96
C SER A 137 9.36 28.95 -10.24
N GLN A 138 9.37 30.27 -10.41
CA GLN A 138 10.06 30.92 -11.53
C GLN A 138 11.58 31.04 -11.34
N ALA A 139 12.11 30.77 -10.14
CA ALA A 139 13.53 30.88 -9.80
C ALA A 139 14.02 29.70 -8.92
N HIS A 140 15.33 29.55 -8.76
CA HIS A 140 15.90 28.65 -7.75
C HIS A 140 15.93 29.36 -6.39
N TYR A 141 15.66 28.62 -5.32
CA TYR A 141 15.68 29.12 -3.96
C TYR A 141 16.37 28.11 -3.04
N ILE A 142 17.19 28.60 -2.11
CA ILE A 142 17.82 27.77 -1.08
C ILE A 142 17.58 28.36 0.31
N THR A 143 17.46 27.48 1.29
CA THR A 143 17.32 27.87 2.69
C THR A 143 18.58 28.56 3.21
N LEU A 144 18.44 29.40 4.23
CA LEU A 144 19.57 30.07 4.88
C LEU A 144 20.62 29.05 5.38
N ALA A 145 20.16 27.96 6.00
CA ALA A 145 21.04 26.91 6.55
C ALA A 145 21.89 26.24 5.47
N ASP A 146 21.35 26.08 4.26
CA ASP A 146 22.11 25.54 3.13
C ASP A 146 22.92 26.60 2.41
N ALA A 147 22.47 27.85 2.30
CA ALA A 147 23.29 28.95 1.77
C ALA A 147 24.58 29.14 2.58
N GLN A 148 24.47 29.20 3.91
CA GLN A 148 25.62 29.19 4.83
C GLN A 148 26.43 27.92 4.70
N GLY A 149 25.74 26.80 4.51
CA GLY A 149 26.34 25.49 4.38
C GLY A 149 27.20 25.28 3.14
N PHE A 150 26.77 25.81 2.01
CA PHE A 150 27.52 25.87 0.76
C PHE A 150 28.61 26.94 0.80
N ASP A 151 28.61 27.82 1.81
CA ASP A 151 29.58 28.93 1.95
C ASP A 151 29.60 29.82 0.69
N ILE A 152 28.41 30.27 0.26
CA ILE A 152 28.25 31.14 -0.92
C ILE A 152 29.02 32.46 -0.72
N GLU A 153 29.04 32.98 0.50
CA GLU A 153 29.81 34.18 0.85
C GLU A 153 31.32 33.94 0.73
N GLY A 154 31.84 32.86 1.34
CA GLY A 154 33.25 32.50 1.25
C GLY A 154 33.70 32.15 -0.18
N ALA A 155 32.77 31.80 -1.06
CA ALA A 155 33.01 31.62 -2.49
C ALA A 155 33.04 32.93 -3.30
N ASN A 156 32.79 34.08 -2.67
CA ASN A 156 32.56 35.38 -3.29
C ASN A 156 31.45 35.33 -4.34
N ARG A 157 30.29 34.80 -3.91
CA ARG A 157 29.10 34.61 -4.75
C ARG A 157 27.82 35.19 -4.13
N MET A 158 27.93 35.87 -2.99
CA MET A 158 26.81 36.62 -2.43
C MET A 158 26.72 37.96 -3.13
N GLY A 159 25.58 38.22 -3.78
CA GLY A 159 25.28 39.52 -4.33
C GLY A 159 24.80 40.50 -3.25
N SER A 160 24.56 41.75 -3.65
CA SER A 160 24.02 42.82 -2.82
C SER A 160 22.58 43.19 -3.17
N SER A 161 21.96 42.47 -4.10
CA SER A 161 20.57 42.68 -4.53
C SER A 161 19.63 41.78 -3.74
N GLU A 162 18.40 42.25 -3.53
CA GLU A 162 17.35 41.51 -2.85
C GLU A 162 16.14 41.37 -3.79
N ALA A 163 15.41 40.27 -3.67
CA ALA A 163 14.16 40.05 -4.36
C ALA A 163 13.01 39.84 -3.36
N VAL A 164 11.85 40.43 -3.65
CA VAL A 164 10.62 40.11 -2.93
C VAL A 164 9.96 38.94 -3.63
N ILE A 165 9.91 37.81 -2.94
CA ILE A 165 9.17 36.63 -3.37
C ILE A 165 7.78 36.66 -2.76
N GLY A 166 6.78 36.26 -3.53
CA GLY A 166 5.38 36.21 -3.16
C GLY A 166 4.79 34.84 -3.44
N GLY A 167 3.82 34.46 -2.61
CA GLY A 167 3.10 33.21 -2.77
C GLY A 167 1.87 33.16 -1.89
N VAL A 168 1.53 31.95 -1.46
CA VAL A 168 0.23 31.57 -0.90
C VAL A 168 -0.08 32.26 0.44
N SER A 169 0.92 32.49 1.28
CA SER A 169 0.74 33.01 2.65
C SER A 169 1.31 34.42 2.85
N GLY A 170 1.82 35.05 1.79
CA GLY A 170 2.36 36.42 1.84
C GLY A 170 3.62 36.59 0.99
N THR A 171 4.54 37.42 1.49
CA THR A 171 5.81 37.74 0.83
C THR A 171 6.99 37.50 1.75
N GLU A 172 8.13 37.12 1.19
CA GLU A 172 9.42 36.98 1.86
C GLU A 172 10.49 37.77 1.07
N ILE A 173 11.55 38.21 1.74
CA ILE A 173 12.71 38.85 1.10
C ILE A 173 13.83 37.81 1.04
N ALA A 174 14.44 37.68 -0.12
CA ALA A 174 15.56 36.77 -0.35
C ALA A 174 16.72 37.49 -1.03
N ASP A 175 17.94 37.11 -0.67
CA ASP A 175 19.16 37.63 -1.29
C ASP A 175 19.34 37.03 -2.67
N VAL A 176 19.83 37.84 -3.60
CA VAL A 176 20.22 37.41 -4.94
C VAL A 176 21.72 37.16 -4.95
N SER A 177 22.11 35.94 -5.28
CA SER A 177 23.51 35.57 -5.48
C SER A 177 24.06 36.01 -6.84
N ASP A 178 25.38 36.03 -6.97
CA ASP A 178 26.05 36.08 -8.26
C ASP A 178 25.81 34.80 -9.07
N GLY A 179 26.28 34.78 -10.32
CA GLY A 179 26.20 33.59 -11.16
C GLY A 179 26.89 32.38 -10.51
N LEU A 180 26.13 31.30 -10.35
CA LEU A 180 26.54 30.02 -9.79
C LEU A 180 26.26 28.88 -10.77
N GLY A 181 26.90 27.73 -10.53
CA GLY A 181 26.47 26.46 -11.10
C GLY A 181 25.52 25.73 -10.16
N VAL A 182 24.34 25.35 -10.66
CA VAL A 182 23.29 24.62 -9.95
C VAL A 182 23.12 23.26 -10.61
N TYR A 183 23.44 22.19 -9.88
CA TYR A 183 23.41 20.82 -10.38
C TYR A 183 22.52 19.93 -9.52
N ILE A 184 21.79 19.02 -10.16
CA ILE A 184 20.91 18.07 -9.48
C ILE A 184 21.20 16.62 -9.88
N ALA A 185 20.89 15.71 -8.96
CA ALA A 185 20.88 14.27 -9.17
C ALA A 185 19.60 13.66 -8.58
N SER A 186 19.19 12.52 -9.12
CA SER A 186 18.12 11.70 -8.54
C SER A 186 18.53 11.21 -7.15
N LEU A 187 17.58 11.08 -6.21
CA LEU A 187 17.82 10.44 -4.92
C LEU A 187 18.47 9.05 -5.07
N GLY A 188 18.13 8.30 -6.13
CA GLY A 188 18.71 6.99 -6.40
C GLY A 188 20.20 6.98 -6.76
N ASN A 189 20.79 8.15 -7.03
CA ASN A 189 22.23 8.34 -7.23
C ASN A 189 22.90 8.96 -6.01
N ALA A 190 22.21 9.01 -4.87
CA ALA A 190 22.72 9.56 -3.63
C ALA A 190 22.68 8.52 -2.50
N SER A 191 23.58 8.69 -1.55
CA SER A 191 23.62 7.93 -0.29
C SER A 191 23.90 8.90 0.85
N ALA A 192 23.45 8.59 2.06
CA ALA A 192 23.69 9.43 3.21
C ALA A 192 24.22 8.61 4.40
N VAL A 193 25.14 9.21 5.14
CA VAL A 193 25.66 8.70 6.41
C VAL A 193 25.49 9.81 7.44
N GLY A 194 24.61 9.60 8.41
CA GLY A 194 24.16 10.70 9.28
C GLY A 194 23.53 11.81 8.43
N SER A 195 23.94 13.06 8.63
CA SER A 195 23.47 14.21 7.85
C SER A 195 24.27 14.49 6.58
N THR A 196 25.36 13.75 6.32
CA THR A 196 26.21 13.97 5.15
C THR A 196 25.71 13.17 3.95
N ILE A 197 25.43 13.87 2.85
CA ILE A 197 25.02 13.27 1.59
C ILE A 197 26.25 13.10 0.68
N SER A 198 26.30 12.00 -0.06
CA SER A 198 27.24 11.76 -1.15
C SER A 198 26.48 11.41 -2.42
N VAL A 199 27.01 11.83 -3.57
CA VAL A 199 26.39 11.64 -4.88
C VAL A 199 27.33 10.84 -5.78
N ALA A 200 26.77 9.90 -6.55
CA ALA A 200 27.53 9.07 -7.47
C ALA A 200 28.26 9.92 -8.54
N PRO A 201 29.55 9.69 -8.80
CA PRO A 201 30.32 10.45 -9.80
C PRO A 201 29.63 10.46 -11.17
N GLY A 202 29.58 11.63 -11.81
CA GLY A 202 29.00 11.82 -13.15
C GLY A 202 27.46 11.81 -13.21
N SER A 203 26.77 11.69 -12.07
CA SER A 203 25.29 11.68 -12.05
C SER A 203 24.64 13.07 -12.00
N LEU A 204 25.41 14.10 -11.64
CA LEU A 204 24.96 15.49 -11.55
C LEU A 204 24.84 16.13 -12.93
N LYS A 205 23.70 16.77 -13.19
CA LYS A 205 23.45 17.59 -14.37
C LYS A 205 22.74 18.87 -13.95
N GLY A 206 22.92 19.94 -14.70
CA GLY A 206 22.24 21.18 -14.39
C GLY A 206 22.66 22.32 -15.27
N GLN A 207 22.71 23.51 -14.70
CA GLN A 207 22.98 24.75 -15.42
C GLN A 207 23.98 25.59 -14.65
N TRP A 208 24.70 26.46 -15.34
CA TRP A 208 25.63 27.40 -14.74
C TRP A 208 25.41 28.80 -15.27
N ASN A 209 26.08 29.78 -14.65
CA ASN A 209 25.76 31.19 -14.80
C ASN A 209 24.33 31.52 -14.32
N ALA A 210 23.90 30.89 -13.23
CA ALA A 210 22.58 31.06 -12.64
C ALA A 210 22.66 31.81 -11.31
N ALA A 211 22.02 32.97 -11.23
CA ALA A 211 21.77 33.69 -9.98
C ALA A 211 20.59 33.05 -9.26
N ILE A 212 20.78 32.62 -8.01
CA ILE A 212 19.74 32.00 -7.19
C ILE A 212 19.32 32.89 -6.03
N LEU A 213 18.17 32.57 -5.44
CA LEU A 213 17.68 33.19 -4.22
C LEU A 213 18.14 32.42 -2.98
N SER A 214 18.51 33.13 -1.92
CA SER A 214 18.72 32.54 -0.60
C SER A 214 17.90 33.24 0.48
N ALA A 215 17.30 32.47 1.38
CA ALA A 215 16.57 33.00 2.53
C ALA A 215 17.47 33.90 3.40
N GLN A 216 16.94 35.03 3.87
CA GLN A 216 17.64 35.90 4.82
C GLN A 216 17.47 35.43 6.28
N GLU A 217 16.34 34.78 6.59
CA GLU A 217 15.97 34.42 7.95
C GLU A 217 15.82 32.90 8.11
N ALA A 218 16.14 32.40 9.31
CA ALA A 218 16.13 30.97 9.62
C ALA A 218 14.71 30.38 9.80
N ASP A 219 13.68 31.22 9.87
CA ASP A 219 12.28 30.85 10.09
C ASP A 219 11.48 30.69 8.79
N SER A 220 12.10 30.90 7.61
CA SER A 220 11.45 30.58 6.35
C SER A 220 11.02 29.11 6.33
N VAL A 221 9.76 28.89 5.96
CA VAL A 221 9.13 27.56 5.89
C VAL A 221 9.38 26.88 4.54
N LEU A 222 10.04 27.57 3.60
CA LEU A 222 10.30 27.06 2.27
C LEU A 222 11.42 26.01 2.29
N PRO A 223 11.27 24.90 1.54
CA PRO A 223 12.38 23.98 1.30
C PRO A 223 13.35 24.58 0.28
N ASN A 224 14.49 23.92 0.04
CA ASN A 224 15.27 24.21 -1.15
C ASN A 224 14.43 23.87 -2.40
N ILE A 225 14.43 24.76 -3.38
CA ILE A 225 13.60 24.68 -4.59
C ILE A 225 14.51 24.78 -5.81
N ILE A 226 14.33 23.82 -6.72
CA ILE A 226 14.88 23.84 -8.06
C ILE A 226 13.74 24.21 -9.01
N GLY A 227 13.75 25.47 -9.45
CA GLY A 227 12.66 26.08 -10.19
C GLY A 227 12.59 25.69 -11.66
N SER A 228 11.59 26.27 -12.32
CA SER A 228 11.35 26.20 -13.76
C SER A 228 12.55 26.60 -14.66
N PRO A 229 13.56 27.41 -14.25
CA PRO A 229 14.77 27.56 -15.05
C PRO A 229 15.42 26.24 -15.47
N MET A 230 15.40 25.23 -14.57
CA MET A 230 15.93 23.91 -14.90
C MET A 230 15.10 23.19 -15.97
N ALA A 231 13.77 23.34 -15.94
CA ALA A 231 12.85 22.80 -16.94
C ALA A 231 12.98 23.48 -18.32
N ALA A 232 13.49 24.71 -18.36
CA ALA A 232 13.78 25.41 -19.62
C ALA A 232 14.97 24.77 -20.35
N GLN A 233 16.00 24.37 -19.60
CA GLN A 233 17.28 23.85 -20.11
C GLN A 233 17.22 22.35 -20.42
N TYR A 234 16.41 21.59 -19.67
CA TYR A 234 16.32 20.14 -19.80
C TYR A 234 14.89 19.64 -19.96
N GLN A 235 14.79 18.43 -20.48
CA GLN A 235 13.59 17.63 -20.32
C GLN A 235 13.71 16.86 -19.00
N THR A 236 12.80 17.11 -18.07
CA THR A 236 12.77 16.46 -16.76
C THR A 236 11.91 15.21 -16.83
N VAL A 237 12.44 14.08 -16.38
CA VAL A 237 11.74 12.79 -16.32
C VAL A 237 11.50 12.43 -14.87
N ILE A 238 10.22 12.32 -14.50
CA ILE A 238 9.73 11.97 -13.16
C ILE A 238 9.12 10.57 -13.24
N ARG A 239 9.72 9.58 -12.58
CA ARG A 239 9.29 8.18 -12.64
C ARG A 239 8.67 7.72 -11.32
N ASN A 240 7.35 7.72 -11.23
CA ASN A 240 6.59 7.08 -10.15
C ASN A 240 6.72 5.55 -10.20
N SER A 241 7.00 4.99 -11.37
CA SER A 241 7.40 3.58 -11.54
C SER A 241 8.71 3.24 -10.82
N GLN A 242 9.51 4.25 -10.46
CA GLN A 242 10.81 4.10 -9.83
C GLN A 242 10.95 5.02 -8.61
N THR A 243 10.20 4.70 -7.54
CA THR A 243 10.32 5.42 -6.27
C THR A 243 11.70 5.23 -5.65
N ARG A 244 12.20 6.28 -5.00
CA ARG A 244 13.47 6.33 -4.29
C ARG A 244 13.25 6.92 -2.91
N HIS A 245 14.12 6.54 -1.97
CA HIS A 245 14.23 7.22 -0.70
C HIS A 245 15.68 7.56 -0.39
N LEU A 246 15.88 8.56 0.48
CA LEU A 246 17.15 8.91 1.06
C LEU A 246 16.93 9.34 2.51
N THR A 247 17.55 8.65 3.45
CA THR A 247 17.47 8.99 4.88
C THR A 247 18.68 9.84 5.27
N VAL A 248 18.44 11.12 5.60
CA VAL A 248 19.45 12.09 6.01
C VAL A 248 19.19 12.49 7.46
N GLY A 249 20.11 12.13 8.36
CA GLY A 249 19.90 12.23 9.79
C GLY A 249 18.71 11.36 10.22
N SER A 250 17.69 11.98 10.81
CA SER A 250 16.43 11.32 11.19
C SER A 250 15.31 11.45 10.16
N ARG A 251 15.51 12.23 9.08
CA ARG A 251 14.48 12.51 8.08
C ARG A 251 14.67 11.61 6.86
N THR A 252 13.61 10.92 6.46
CA THR A 252 13.56 10.15 5.23
C THR A 252 12.82 10.95 4.16
N TYR A 253 13.52 11.30 3.09
CA TYR A 253 12.93 11.87 1.88
C TYR A 253 12.51 10.72 0.97
N ARG A 254 11.28 10.74 0.46
CA ARG A 254 10.73 9.71 -0.42
C ARG A 254 10.01 10.37 -1.59
N GLY A 255 10.15 9.82 -2.78
CA GLY A 255 9.51 10.34 -3.99
C GLY A 255 9.92 9.60 -5.26
N PRO A 256 9.36 9.98 -6.42
CA PRO A 256 9.77 9.41 -7.70
C PRO A 256 11.24 9.68 -8.02
N SER A 257 11.82 8.86 -8.88
CA SER A 257 13.11 9.18 -9.49
C SER A 257 12.95 10.37 -10.43
N VAL A 258 13.64 11.46 -10.12
CA VAL A 258 13.74 12.64 -10.99
C VAL A 258 15.09 12.64 -11.70
N THR A 259 15.08 12.72 -13.04
CA THR A 259 16.30 12.73 -13.87
C THR A 259 16.20 13.77 -14.99
N LEU A 260 17.35 14.28 -15.44
CA LEU A 260 17.44 15.22 -16.55
C LEU A 260 17.97 14.54 -17.82
N GLN A 261 17.29 14.79 -18.94
CA GLN A 261 17.71 14.38 -20.28
C GLN A 261 17.70 15.57 -21.25
N ALA A 262 18.29 15.37 -22.44
CA ALA A 262 18.33 16.39 -23.46
C ALA A 262 16.91 16.85 -23.83
N LYS A 263 16.76 18.16 -24.07
CA LYS A 263 15.52 18.76 -24.56
C LYS A 263 15.04 18.03 -25.83
N ASP A 264 13.73 17.98 -26.03
CA ASP A 264 13.10 17.41 -27.23
C ASP A 264 13.44 15.92 -27.49
N THR A 265 13.86 15.20 -26.45
CA THR A 265 13.96 13.74 -26.50
C THR A 265 12.57 13.15 -26.74
N ALA A 266 12.46 12.28 -27.76
CA ALA A 266 11.19 11.68 -28.16
C ALA A 266 10.48 10.97 -26.99
N LEU A 267 9.15 11.12 -26.94
CA LEU A 267 8.33 10.43 -25.95
C LEU A 267 8.36 8.91 -26.18
N PRO A 268 8.44 8.09 -25.11
CA PRO A 268 8.27 6.65 -25.23
C PRO A 268 6.88 6.29 -25.78
N ALA A 269 6.78 5.09 -26.36
CA ALA A 269 5.50 4.57 -26.84
C ALA A 269 4.47 4.49 -25.70
N GLY A 270 3.22 4.82 -25.99
CA GLY A 270 2.11 4.79 -25.02
C GLY A 270 1.97 6.06 -24.16
N TYR A 271 2.88 7.02 -24.27
CA TYR A 271 2.71 8.32 -23.62
C TYR A 271 1.72 9.20 -24.37
N SER A 272 0.84 9.85 -23.60
CA SER A 272 -0.02 10.93 -24.05
C SER A 272 0.66 12.28 -23.85
N ARG A 273 0.48 13.21 -24.77
CA ARG A 273 1.11 14.54 -24.75
C ARG A 273 0.08 15.63 -24.51
N LEU A 274 0.26 16.36 -23.41
CA LEU A 274 -0.41 17.63 -23.12
C LEU A 274 0.49 18.78 -23.59
N THR A 275 -0.01 19.66 -24.44
CA THR A 275 0.70 20.91 -24.79
C THR A 275 0.58 21.90 -23.63
N LEU A 276 1.69 22.55 -23.26
CA LEU A 276 1.71 23.55 -22.20
C LEU A 276 1.88 24.95 -22.81
N GLY A 277 1.19 25.93 -22.23
CA GLY A 277 1.50 27.35 -22.41
C GLY A 277 2.75 27.74 -21.63
N VAL A 278 3.48 28.74 -22.11
CA VAL A 278 4.66 29.30 -21.45
C VAL A 278 4.43 30.78 -21.28
N GLU A 279 4.27 31.24 -20.05
CA GLU A 279 3.83 32.60 -19.74
C GLU A 279 4.68 33.19 -18.61
N SER A 280 4.99 34.49 -18.68
CA SER A 280 5.77 35.19 -17.65
C SER A 280 5.47 36.68 -17.69
N VAL A 281 5.34 37.30 -16.50
CA VAL A 281 5.18 38.76 -16.32
C VAL A 281 6.34 39.52 -16.95
N ASN A 282 7.54 38.92 -16.92
CA ASN A 282 8.79 39.54 -17.35
C ASN A 282 9.15 39.22 -18.81
N GLY A 283 8.21 38.65 -19.58
CA GLY A 283 8.44 38.16 -20.93
C GLY A 283 9.09 36.77 -20.96
N VAL A 284 9.03 36.12 -22.13
CA VAL A 284 9.48 34.73 -22.26
C VAL A 284 10.75 34.66 -23.11
N SER A 285 11.80 34.10 -22.52
CA SER A 285 13.07 33.80 -23.19
C SER A 285 13.21 32.29 -23.43
N PRO A 286 13.86 31.85 -24.54
CA PRO A 286 14.19 30.43 -24.74
C PRO A 286 15.06 29.85 -23.61
N ASP A 287 16.01 30.65 -23.12
CA ASP A 287 16.90 30.31 -22.03
C ASP A 287 16.57 31.14 -20.78
N PRO A 288 16.73 30.60 -19.55
CA PRO A 288 16.58 31.38 -18.32
C PRO A 288 17.54 32.55 -18.27
N VAL A 289 17.05 33.70 -17.80
CA VAL A 289 17.76 34.98 -17.81
C VAL A 289 17.77 35.63 -16.43
N PHE A 290 18.79 36.42 -16.15
CA PHE A 290 18.82 37.38 -15.05
C PHE A 290 19.06 38.79 -15.59
N PHE A 291 18.73 39.82 -14.82
CA PHE A 291 19.07 41.19 -15.18
C PHE A 291 20.38 41.62 -14.51
N PRO A 292 21.31 42.24 -15.25
CA PRO A 292 22.57 42.71 -14.70
C PRO A 292 22.34 43.89 -13.75
N SER A 293 23.28 44.12 -12.82
CA SER A 293 23.35 45.40 -12.12
C SER A 293 24.00 46.46 -13.00
N LEU A 294 23.49 47.69 -12.90
CA LEU A 294 24.10 48.87 -13.54
C LEU A 294 25.15 49.54 -12.66
N GLU A 295 25.42 49.00 -11.46
CA GLU A 295 26.36 49.57 -10.50
C GLU A 295 27.83 49.37 -10.93
N ASN A 296 28.14 48.30 -11.66
CA ASN A 296 29.47 48.04 -12.21
C ASN A 296 29.43 47.74 -13.71
N ILE A 297 29.43 48.81 -14.52
CA ILE A 297 29.38 48.71 -15.99
C ILE A 297 30.56 47.96 -16.63
N ASN A 298 31.65 47.72 -15.90
CA ASN A 298 32.81 46.97 -16.37
C ASN A 298 32.75 45.47 -16.01
N ASN A 299 31.77 45.06 -15.19
CA ASN A 299 31.52 43.67 -14.81
C ASN A 299 30.01 43.44 -14.65
N VAL A 300 29.26 43.63 -15.74
CA VAL A 300 27.79 43.62 -15.73
C VAL A 300 27.19 42.25 -15.43
N ALA A 301 27.95 41.16 -15.60
CA ALA A 301 27.53 39.81 -15.26
C ALA A 301 27.61 39.51 -13.75
N ASP A 302 28.20 40.42 -12.98
CA ASP A 302 28.40 40.31 -11.53
C ASP A 302 27.35 41.09 -10.77
N ASN A 303 27.00 40.62 -9.57
CA ASN A 303 26.00 41.21 -8.70
C ASN A 303 24.66 41.50 -9.41
N PRO A 304 23.97 40.49 -9.95
CA PRO A 304 22.77 40.70 -10.74
C PRO A 304 21.63 41.34 -9.93
N ALA A 305 20.83 42.17 -10.60
CA ALA A 305 19.70 42.87 -10.00
C ALA A 305 18.49 41.97 -9.75
N THR A 306 18.42 40.81 -10.42
CA THR A 306 17.39 39.79 -10.22
C THR A 306 18.02 38.42 -10.14
N PRO A 307 17.34 37.43 -9.51
CA PRO A 307 17.72 36.05 -9.74
C PRO A 307 17.56 35.69 -11.22
N THR A 308 18.15 34.57 -11.61
CA THR A 308 17.78 33.90 -12.85
C THR A 308 16.35 33.42 -12.73
N PHE A 309 15.51 33.86 -13.66
CA PHE A 309 14.13 33.44 -13.75
C PHE A 309 13.81 32.86 -15.14
N TRP A 310 12.72 32.11 -15.19
CA TRP A 310 12.09 31.70 -16.44
C TRP A 310 10.56 31.90 -16.36
N ALA A 311 9.79 31.01 -16.99
CA ALA A 311 8.37 31.19 -17.21
C ALA A 311 7.55 30.12 -16.50
N SER A 312 6.30 30.48 -16.21
CA SER A 312 5.27 29.58 -15.72
C SER A 312 4.77 28.68 -16.85
N LEU A 313 4.47 27.42 -16.49
CA LEU A 313 3.92 26.42 -17.40
C LEU A 313 2.42 26.29 -17.17
N ILE A 314 1.62 26.48 -18.22
CA ILE A 314 0.16 26.55 -18.11
C ILE A 314 -0.51 25.38 -18.82
N ALA A 315 -1.36 24.65 -18.12
CA ALA A 315 -2.18 23.56 -18.65
C ALA A 315 -3.62 24.03 -18.87
N SER A 316 -4.22 23.68 -20.01
CA SER A 316 -5.67 23.87 -20.20
C SER A 316 -6.44 22.75 -19.51
N VAL A 317 -7.31 23.13 -18.57
CA VAL A 317 -8.06 22.23 -17.69
C VAL A 317 -9.55 22.50 -17.79
N ASN A 318 -10.34 21.43 -17.74
CA ASN A 318 -11.80 21.50 -17.55
C ASN A 318 -12.15 20.94 -16.17
N ALA A 319 -12.81 21.75 -15.36
CA ALA A 319 -13.28 21.43 -14.01
C ALA A 319 -14.82 21.38 -13.98
N ASN A 320 -15.38 20.31 -13.42
CA ASN A 320 -16.83 20.09 -13.36
C ASN A 320 -17.24 19.57 -11.98
N HIS A 321 -18.31 20.15 -11.44
CA HIS A 321 -19.00 19.64 -10.26
C HIS A 321 -20.51 19.81 -10.41
N SER A 322 -21.28 19.33 -9.43
CA SER A 322 -22.74 19.28 -9.48
C SER A 322 -23.42 20.64 -9.74
N GLY A 323 -22.79 21.75 -9.35
CA GLY A 323 -23.34 23.10 -9.51
C GLY A 323 -22.85 23.87 -10.74
N GLY A 324 -21.92 23.33 -11.55
CA GLY A 324 -21.42 24.03 -12.73
C GLY A 324 -20.11 23.50 -13.31
N SER A 325 -19.55 24.27 -14.23
CA SER A 325 -18.37 23.94 -15.01
C SER A 325 -17.47 25.16 -15.21
N ALA A 326 -16.16 24.97 -15.07
CA ALA A 326 -15.14 25.91 -15.49
C ALA A 326 -14.25 25.24 -16.55
N ASN A 327 -14.53 25.54 -17.82
CA ASN A 327 -13.88 24.90 -18.97
C ASN A 327 -12.75 25.78 -19.54
N ASN A 328 -11.74 25.14 -20.13
CA ASN A 328 -10.58 25.77 -20.77
C ASN A 328 -9.87 26.79 -19.86
N GLN A 329 -9.72 26.45 -18.58
CA GLN A 329 -9.03 27.28 -17.60
C GLN A 329 -7.52 27.03 -17.68
N GLY A 330 -6.72 28.11 -17.66
CA GLY A 330 -5.26 28.02 -17.64
C GLY A 330 -4.76 27.78 -16.22
N PHE A 331 -4.51 26.51 -15.87
CA PHE A 331 -3.98 26.14 -14.56
C PHE A 331 -2.46 26.15 -14.59
N LEU A 332 -1.82 26.61 -13.52
CA LEU A 332 -0.38 26.46 -13.34
C LEU A 332 -0.04 24.97 -13.19
N PHE A 333 0.85 24.46 -14.02
CA PHE A 333 1.45 23.14 -13.82
C PHE A 333 2.57 23.26 -12.79
N ASP A 334 2.33 22.72 -11.60
CA ASP A 334 3.19 22.93 -10.44
C ASP A 334 3.59 21.58 -9.83
N THR A 335 4.84 21.18 -10.07
CA THR A 335 5.40 19.95 -9.50
C THR A 335 5.77 20.08 -8.01
N GLY A 336 5.84 21.31 -7.48
CA GLY A 336 5.98 21.59 -6.05
C GLY A 336 4.66 21.47 -5.28
N ALA A 337 3.52 21.56 -5.98
CA ALA A 337 2.21 21.39 -5.39
C ALA A 337 1.83 19.91 -5.18
N GLU A 338 1.67 19.48 -3.93
CA GLU A 338 1.20 18.12 -3.64
C GLU A 338 -0.27 17.92 -4.00
N VAL A 339 -1.10 18.96 -3.86
CA VAL A 339 -2.54 18.89 -4.06
C VAL A 339 -2.99 19.96 -5.06
N THR A 340 -3.99 19.61 -5.86
CA THR A 340 -4.61 20.54 -6.80
C THR A 340 -5.36 21.64 -6.05
N VAL A 341 -5.17 22.88 -6.49
CA VAL A 341 -5.80 24.07 -5.90
C VAL A 341 -6.68 24.74 -6.95
N VAL A 342 -7.80 25.30 -6.53
CA VAL A 342 -8.65 26.17 -7.36
C VAL A 342 -8.87 27.50 -6.65
N SER A 343 -8.86 28.58 -7.43
CA SER A 343 -9.27 29.90 -6.95
C SER A 343 -10.72 29.91 -6.47
N GLN A 344 -11.09 30.91 -5.67
CA GLN A 344 -12.48 31.12 -5.27
C GLN A 344 -13.41 31.34 -6.46
N ASP A 345 -12.95 32.03 -7.51
CA ASP A 345 -13.74 32.25 -8.73
C ASP A 345 -14.00 30.94 -9.49
N THR A 346 -12.99 30.08 -9.57
CA THR A 346 -13.14 28.75 -10.20
C THR A 346 -14.05 27.86 -9.35
N ALA A 347 -13.88 27.88 -8.02
CA ALA A 347 -14.73 27.17 -7.07
C ALA A 347 -16.20 27.65 -7.13
N ALA A 348 -16.44 28.95 -7.30
CA ALA A 348 -17.78 29.50 -7.51
C ALA A 348 -18.38 29.03 -8.84
N SER A 349 -17.58 29.01 -9.91
CA SER A 349 -18.01 28.59 -11.26
C SER A 349 -18.42 27.11 -11.33
N VAL A 350 -17.81 26.24 -10.51
CA VAL A 350 -18.21 24.82 -10.40
C VAL A 350 -19.29 24.56 -9.35
N GLY A 351 -19.70 25.60 -8.62
CA GLY A 351 -20.81 25.56 -7.67
C GLY A 351 -20.44 25.09 -6.25
N PHE A 352 -19.20 25.28 -5.81
CA PHE A 352 -18.85 25.09 -4.39
C PHE A 352 -19.41 26.19 -3.48
N PHE A 353 -19.98 27.26 -4.02
CA PHE A 353 -20.66 28.32 -3.27
C PHE A 353 -22.16 28.22 -3.48
N SER A 354 -22.94 28.07 -2.40
CA SER A 354 -24.41 27.90 -2.46
C SER A 354 -25.21 29.20 -2.25
N GLY A 355 -24.54 30.34 -2.05
CA GLY A 355 -25.17 31.67 -1.95
C GLY A 355 -24.51 32.57 -0.90
N GLY A 356 -23.41 33.23 -1.24
CA GLY A 356 -22.66 34.14 -0.36
C GLY A 356 -21.16 34.15 -0.66
N PRO A 357 -20.34 34.97 0.05
CA PRO A 357 -18.90 35.07 -0.17
C PRO A 357 -18.09 33.89 0.42
N ASN A 358 -18.75 32.93 1.08
CA ASN A 358 -18.10 31.78 1.71
C ASN A 358 -18.47 30.49 0.97
N PRO A 359 -17.51 29.55 0.81
CA PRO A 359 -17.82 28.27 0.20
C PRO A 359 -18.81 27.47 1.07
N SER A 360 -19.52 26.55 0.43
CA SER A 360 -20.34 25.54 1.09
C SER A 360 -19.50 24.72 2.09
N THR A 361 -20.15 23.96 2.96
CA THR A 361 -19.47 23.16 4.00
C THR A 361 -18.34 22.32 3.39
N PRO A 362 -17.06 22.57 3.74
CA PRO A 362 -15.93 21.80 3.20
C PRO A 362 -16.00 20.32 3.58
N ASP A 363 -15.52 19.45 2.71
CA ASP A 363 -15.43 18.00 2.97
C ASP A 363 -14.29 17.69 3.96
N PHE A 364 -13.18 18.44 3.85
CA PHE A 364 -12.00 18.29 4.69
C PHE A 364 -11.24 19.62 4.82
N PHE A 365 -10.31 19.68 5.77
CA PHE A 365 -9.40 20.81 5.94
C PHE A 365 -7.94 20.36 5.88
N VAL A 366 -7.10 21.20 5.29
CA VAL A 366 -5.66 20.97 5.16
C VAL A 366 -4.88 22.20 5.61
N THR A 367 -3.74 21.97 6.26
CA THR A 367 -2.75 23.02 6.50
C THR A 367 -1.78 23.07 5.33
N VAL A 368 -1.62 24.27 4.77
CA VAL A 368 -0.79 24.56 3.60
C VAL A 368 0.37 25.46 4.02
N SER A 369 1.60 25.09 3.69
CA SER A 369 2.77 25.96 3.85
C SER A 369 3.28 26.41 2.49
N GLY A 370 3.66 27.69 2.38
CA GLY A 370 4.25 28.30 1.19
C GLY A 370 4.96 29.60 1.53
N VAL A 371 5.21 30.47 0.54
CA VAL A 371 5.88 31.75 0.78
C VAL A 371 5.06 32.61 1.73
N GLY A 372 5.72 33.22 2.72
CA GLY A 372 5.09 34.07 3.72
C GLY A 372 4.46 33.31 4.89
N GLY A 373 4.62 31.98 4.96
CA GLY A 373 4.30 31.19 6.15
C GLY A 373 3.34 30.02 5.89
N THR A 374 2.53 29.71 6.90
CA THR A 374 1.60 28.59 6.89
C THR A 374 0.17 29.08 7.04
N THR A 375 -0.69 28.68 6.12
CA THR A 375 -2.14 28.87 6.17
C THR A 375 -2.80 27.60 6.70
N THR A 376 -3.40 27.68 7.88
CA THR A 376 -4.15 26.56 8.49
C THR A 376 -5.60 26.55 8.05
N GLU A 377 -6.26 25.39 8.12
CA GLU A 377 -7.71 25.23 7.84
C GLU A 377 -8.13 25.66 6.43
N VAL A 378 -7.30 25.39 5.42
CA VAL A 378 -7.68 25.61 4.02
C VAL A 378 -8.81 24.64 3.65
N PRO A 379 -9.95 25.14 3.13
CA PRO A 379 -11.11 24.31 2.83
C PRO A 379 -10.87 23.41 1.61
N GLY A 380 -11.15 22.12 1.77
CA GLY A 380 -11.02 21.10 0.73
C GLY A 380 -12.36 20.48 0.34
N PHE A 381 -12.48 20.13 -0.95
CA PHE A 381 -13.69 19.56 -1.56
C PHE A 381 -13.36 18.41 -2.51
N TYR A 382 -14.31 17.50 -2.71
CA TYR A 382 -14.25 16.51 -3.79
C TYR A 382 -14.97 17.00 -5.05
N MET A 383 -14.19 17.41 -6.05
CA MET A 383 -14.69 17.77 -7.38
C MET A 383 -15.13 16.51 -8.15
N ASN A 384 -16.24 16.59 -8.89
CA ASN A 384 -16.76 15.41 -9.59
C ASN A 384 -15.85 14.98 -10.73
N ASN A 385 -15.33 15.93 -11.49
CA ASN A 385 -14.45 15.66 -12.62
C ASN A 385 -13.46 16.80 -12.86
N LEU A 386 -12.19 16.46 -12.97
CA LEU A 386 -11.14 17.32 -13.53
C LEU A 386 -10.55 16.63 -14.75
N SER A 387 -10.30 17.35 -15.84
CA SER A 387 -9.76 16.74 -17.06
C SER A 387 -8.84 17.65 -17.85
N ILE A 388 -7.89 17.03 -18.55
CA ILE A 388 -6.98 17.65 -19.50
C ILE A 388 -7.11 16.97 -20.85
N THR A 389 -6.90 17.72 -21.93
CA THR A 389 -6.93 17.17 -23.29
C THR A 389 -5.52 16.91 -23.78
N THR A 390 -5.24 15.67 -24.17
CA THR A 390 -3.94 15.26 -24.74
C THR A 390 -4.10 14.82 -26.19
N ASN A 391 -3.00 14.67 -26.91
CA ASN A 391 -3.01 14.07 -28.26
C ASN A 391 -3.46 12.58 -28.26
N GLY A 392 -3.43 11.91 -27.10
CA GLY A 392 -3.92 10.54 -26.91
C GLY A 392 -5.38 10.46 -26.45
N GLY A 393 -6.09 11.60 -26.40
CA GLY A 393 -7.45 11.72 -25.87
C GLY A 393 -7.50 12.43 -24.51
N PRO A 394 -8.70 12.70 -23.99
CA PRO A 394 -8.86 13.32 -22.68
C PRO A 394 -8.40 12.37 -21.57
N ILE A 395 -7.66 12.90 -20.60
CA ILE A 395 -7.40 12.25 -19.32
C ILE A 395 -8.31 12.92 -18.31
N ALA A 396 -9.15 12.14 -17.63
CA ALA A 396 -10.14 12.62 -16.68
C ALA A 396 -10.03 11.86 -15.36
N TRP A 397 -10.01 12.62 -14.28
CA TRP A 397 -10.08 12.11 -12.92
C TRP A 397 -11.45 12.42 -12.34
N THR A 398 -11.95 11.53 -11.49
CA THR A 398 -13.27 11.67 -10.85
C THR A 398 -13.10 11.64 -9.34
N HIS A 399 -13.98 12.31 -8.58
CA HIS A 399 -13.82 12.43 -7.11
C HIS A 399 -12.44 13.02 -6.75
N VAL A 400 -12.12 14.16 -7.38
CA VAL A 400 -10.81 14.80 -7.27
C VAL A 400 -10.75 15.67 -6.02
N PRO A 401 -9.86 15.40 -5.05
CA PRO A 401 -9.65 16.30 -3.93
C PRO A 401 -8.96 17.57 -4.43
N VAL A 402 -9.58 18.71 -4.13
CA VAL A 402 -9.07 20.05 -4.45
C VAL A 402 -9.16 20.95 -3.23
N LEU A 403 -8.21 21.87 -3.09
CA LEU A 403 -8.28 22.96 -2.11
C LEU A 403 -8.84 24.22 -2.76
N VAL A 404 -9.65 24.99 -2.03
CA VAL A 404 -10.10 26.32 -2.48
C VAL A 404 -9.24 27.37 -1.81
N LEU A 405 -8.37 28.01 -2.59
CA LEU A 405 -7.41 28.99 -2.12
C LEU A 405 -6.98 29.91 -3.26
N ASP A 406 -7.02 31.22 -3.02
CA ASP A 406 -6.58 32.22 -3.97
C ASP A 406 -5.06 32.36 -3.95
N ILE A 407 -4.44 32.20 -5.12
CA ILE A 407 -2.99 32.30 -5.31
C ILE A 407 -2.75 33.41 -6.34
N PRO A 408 -1.88 34.41 -6.03
CA PRO A 408 -1.56 35.48 -6.97
C PRO A 408 -1.16 34.95 -8.35
N ASP A 409 -1.66 35.56 -9.41
CA ASP A 409 -1.36 35.09 -10.77
C ASP A 409 0.11 35.38 -11.14
N PRO A 410 0.93 34.35 -11.43
CA PRO A 410 2.34 34.52 -11.79
C PRO A 410 2.56 34.93 -13.26
N ARG A 411 1.48 35.09 -14.06
CA ARG A 411 1.54 35.40 -15.49
C ARG A 411 1.47 36.89 -15.78
N ASP A 412 0.68 37.64 -15.01
CA ASP A 412 0.51 39.10 -15.14
C ASP A 412 0.64 39.88 -13.82
N GLY A 413 0.73 39.18 -12.68
CA GLY A 413 0.87 39.81 -11.36
C GLY A 413 -0.41 40.48 -10.85
N VAL A 414 -1.56 40.23 -11.48
CA VAL A 414 -2.86 40.84 -11.14
C VAL A 414 -3.91 39.76 -10.96
N GLY A 415 -4.72 39.85 -9.90
CA GLY A 415 -5.76 38.85 -9.61
C GLY A 415 -5.18 37.50 -9.17
N PHE A 416 -5.92 36.43 -9.43
CA PHE A 416 -5.59 35.09 -8.97
C PHE A 416 -5.57 34.09 -10.13
N ILE A 417 -4.62 33.16 -10.08
CA ILE A 417 -4.56 32.07 -11.05
C ILE A 417 -5.83 31.21 -10.92
N PRO A 418 -6.50 30.80 -12.02
CA PRO A 418 -7.71 29.99 -11.94
C PRO A 418 -7.54 28.71 -11.10
N GLY A 419 -6.37 28.07 -11.20
CA GLY A 419 -5.99 26.95 -10.35
C GLY A 419 -4.56 26.49 -10.56
N VAL A 420 -4.16 25.53 -9.72
CA VAL A 420 -2.85 24.87 -9.74
C VAL A 420 -3.08 23.38 -9.90
N LEU A 421 -2.43 22.78 -10.88
CA LEU A 421 -2.49 21.37 -11.18
C LEU A 421 -1.37 20.64 -10.42
N GLY A 422 -1.74 20.02 -9.30
CA GLY A 422 -0.80 19.38 -8.37
C GLY A 422 -0.48 17.92 -8.69
N MET A 423 0.50 17.38 -7.98
CA MET A 423 1.02 16.02 -8.17
C MET A 423 0.07 14.92 -7.68
N ASN A 424 -0.99 15.26 -6.94
CA ASN A 424 -2.01 14.29 -6.53
C ASN A 424 -2.68 13.59 -7.72
N LEU A 425 -2.80 14.27 -8.86
CA LEU A 425 -3.44 13.72 -10.06
C LEU A 425 -2.57 12.69 -10.80
N PHE A 426 -1.27 12.63 -10.51
CA PHE A 426 -0.30 11.89 -11.33
C PHE A 426 0.44 10.79 -10.56
N THR A 427 -0.03 10.42 -9.37
CA THR A 427 0.63 9.44 -8.50
C THR A 427 0.78 8.05 -9.14
N ASP A 428 -0.01 7.74 -10.17
CA ASP A 428 -0.06 6.46 -10.87
C ASP A 428 0.55 6.54 -12.29
N ARG A 429 1.33 7.58 -12.60
CA ARG A 429 1.94 7.82 -13.92
C ARG A 429 3.38 8.30 -13.84
N ASP A 430 4.18 7.88 -14.81
CA ASP A 430 5.44 8.55 -15.11
C ASP A 430 5.18 9.82 -15.92
N LEU A 431 5.93 10.88 -15.62
CA LEU A 431 5.82 12.18 -16.27
C LEU A 431 7.13 12.55 -16.97
N ILE A 432 6.99 13.22 -18.11
CA ILE A 432 8.10 13.77 -18.88
C ILE A 432 7.77 15.22 -19.21
N LEU A 433 8.44 16.16 -18.55
CA LEU A 433 8.26 17.58 -18.78
C LEU A 433 9.34 18.09 -19.75
N ASN A 434 8.92 18.71 -20.83
CA ASN A 434 9.81 19.44 -21.76
C ASN A 434 9.41 20.92 -21.74
N GLY A 435 10.26 21.78 -21.18
CA GLY A 435 10.04 23.22 -21.17
C GLY A 435 10.61 23.94 -22.41
N GLY A 436 10.89 25.23 -22.28
CA GLY A 436 11.28 26.15 -23.36
C GLY A 436 10.13 26.63 -24.24
N THR A 437 10.44 27.52 -25.18
CA THR A 437 9.44 28.23 -25.99
C THR A 437 9.05 27.53 -27.29
N GLY A 438 9.87 26.63 -27.82
CA GLY A 438 9.63 26.01 -29.13
C GLY A 438 8.64 24.85 -29.11
N ASN A 439 8.69 24.00 -28.08
CA ASN A 439 7.94 22.74 -28.04
C ASN A 439 7.56 22.33 -26.59
N PRO A 440 6.88 23.20 -25.81
CA PRO A 440 6.53 22.92 -24.42
C PRO A 440 5.46 21.81 -24.31
N PHE A 441 5.71 20.79 -23.49
CA PHE A 441 4.75 19.73 -23.22
C PHE A 441 4.95 19.00 -21.90
N LEU A 442 3.88 18.35 -21.44
CA LEU A 442 3.89 17.29 -20.44
C LEU A 442 3.53 15.96 -21.12
N GLY A 443 4.46 15.02 -21.11
CA GLY A 443 4.24 13.62 -21.46
C GLY A 443 3.73 12.86 -20.25
N ILE A 444 2.62 12.15 -20.40
CA ILE A 444 1.94 11.41 -19.35
C ILE A 444 1.91 9.94 -19.76
N GLY A 445 2.50 9.07 -18.95
CA GLY A 445 2.57 7.64 -19.23
C GLY A 445 1.22 6.89 -19.14
N PRO A 446 1.22 5.57 -19.31
CA PRO A 446 0.09 4.69 -19.00
C PRO A 446 -0.08 4.46 -17.49
N ILE A 447 -1.26 3.95 -17.04
CA ILE A 447 -1.49 3.59 -15.62
C ILE A 447 -0.38 2.63 -15.17
N ILE A 448 0.25 2.97 -14.05
CA ILE A 448 1.12 2.08 -13.29
C ILE A 448 0.31 1.50 -12.14
N THR A 449 0.41 0.19 -11.97
CA THR A 449 -0.15 -0.51 -10.82
C THR A 449 0.92 -0.73 -9.76
N GLN A 450 0.56 -0.51 -8.50
CA GLN A 450 1.38 -0.83 -7.33
C GLN A 450 1.79 -2.32 -7.35
N GLN A 451 3.07 -2.65 -7.52
CA GLN A 451 3.51 -4.05 -7.64
C GLN A 451 4.97 -4.24 -7.24
N TRP A 452 5.33 -5.43 -6.77
CA TRP A 452 6.71 -5.86 -6.64
C TRP A 452 7.37 -5.88 -8.03
N THR A 453 8.61 -5.43 -8.15
CA THR A 453 9.33 -5.33 -9.43
C THR A 453 10.67 -6.06 -9.43
N ALA A 454 11.20 -6.46 -8.27
CA ALA A 454 12.49 -7.14 -8.20
C ALA A 454 12.41 -8.61 -8.68
N PRO A 455 13.43 -9.11 -9.40
CA PRO A 455 13.43 -10.48 -9.94
C PRO A 455 13.60 -11.58 -8.87
N GLY A 456 13.92 -11.19 -7.64
CA GLY A 456 14.05 -12.08 -6.49
C GLY A 456 13.43 -11.47 -5.24
N GLY A 457 13.76 -12.07 -4.09
CA GLY A 457 13.27 -11.64 -2.78
C GLY A 457 13.90 -10.35 -2.24
N GLY A 458 13.54 -10.02 -1.01
CA GLY A 458 14.09 -8.88 -0.28
C GLY A 458 13.15 -8.30 0.75
N THR A 459 13.47 -7.10 1.20
CA THR A 459 12.75 -6.40 2.24
C THR A 459 11.53 -5.66 1.67
N TRP A 460 10.40 -5.65 2.38
CA TRP A 460 9.15 -5.03 1.92
C TRP A 460 9.27 -3.51 1.84
N GLY A 461 9.86 -2.85 2.83
CA GLY A 461 10.03 -1.39 2.87
C GLY A 461 11.04 -0.83 1.87
N ASP A 462 11.72 -1.68 1.08
CA ASP A 462 12.65 -1.26 0.03
C ASP A 462 11.88 -0.76 -1.21
N ASP A 463 11.73 0.56 -1.31
CA ASP A 463 11.07 1.23 -2.45
C ASP A 463 11.61 0.87 -3.81
N THR A 464 12.89 0.51 -3.88
CA THR A 464 13.51 0.18 -5.16
C THR A 464 12.97 -1.11 -5.75
N LYS A 465 12.24 -1.91 -4.95
CA LYS A 465 11.63 -3.18 -5.31
C LYS A 465 10.13 -3.09 -5.58
N TRP A 466 9.56 -1.89 -5.52
CA TRP A 466 8.14 -1.65 -5.78
C TRP A 466 7.93 -0.56 -6.82
N ALA A 467 7.02 -0.78 -7.77
CA ALA A 467 6.44 0.32 -8.53
C ALA A 467 5.50 1.10 -7.59
N LEU A 468 5.57 2.44 -7.64
CA LEU A 468 4.85 3.35 -6.73
C LEU A 468 5.32 3.31 -5.26
N GLY A 469 6.48 2.72 -4.98
CA GLY A 469 7.07 2.62 -3.63
C GLY A 469 6.42 1.53 -2.78
N SER A 470 6.98 1.23 -1.60
CA SER A 470 6.50 0.14 -0.75
C SER A 470 5.06 0.37 -0.25
N PRO A 471 4.09 -0.56 -0.46
CA PRO A 471 2.73 -0.44 0.06
C PRO A 471 2.73 -0.42 1.59
N ASN A 472 2.21 0.64 2.21
CA ASN A 472 2.05 0.71 3.67
C ASN A 472 0.94 1.69 4.10
N ASN A 473 -0.24 1.58 3.51
CA ASN A 473 -1.42 2.37 3.86
C ASN A 473 -2.70 1.55 3.65
N PRO A 474 -3.79 1.88 4.35
CA PRO A 474 -5.12 1.34 4.05
C PRO A 474 -5.46 1.50 2.57
N ASP A 475 -6.28 0.60 2.03
CA ASP A 475 -6.74 0.56 0.64
C ASP A 475 -5.65 0.34 -0.44
N VAL A 476 -4.36 0.51 -0.12
CA VAL A 476 -3.28 0.31 -1.09
C VAL A 476 -3.08 -1.19 -1.37
N PRO A 477 -3.11 -1.64 -2.63
CA PRO A 477 -2.90 -3.04 -2.96
C PRO A 477 -1.41 -3.41 -2.93
N ALA A 478 -1.07 -4.61 -2.50
CA ALA A 478 0.25 -5.21 -2.68
C ALA A 478 0.18 -6.32 -3.75
N ASN A 479 0.63 -6.02 -4.97
CA ASN A 479 0.59 -6.97 -6.07
C ASN A 479 1.95 -7.68 -6.27
N PHE A 480 1.91 -9.01 -6.27
CA PHE A 480 3.01 -9.93 -6.50
C PHE A 480 2.77 -10.67 -7.82
N LEU A 481 3.18 -10.02 -8.92
CA LEU A 481 2.87 -10.48 -10.27
C LEU A 481 4.06 -11.26 -10.86
N SER A 482 4.36 -11.07 -12.15
CA SER A 482 5.32 -11.88 -12.89
C SER A 482 6.80 -11.59 -12.61
N SER A 483 7.14 -10.80 -11.58
CA SER A 483 8.51 -10.29 -11.41
C SER A 483 9.52 -11.36 -11.00
N ILE A 484 9.17 -12.27 -10.08
CA ILE A 484 10.12 -13.30 -9.65
C ILE A 484 10.22 -14.44 -10.67
N THR A 485 11.45 -14.93 -10.88
CA THR A 485 11.73 -16.05 -11.80
C THR A 485 12.00 -17.38 -11.08
N THR A 486 12.16 -17.33 -9.76
CA THR A 486 12.33 -18.49 -8.86
C THR A 486 11.59 -18.21 -7.55
N PRO A 487 11.21 -19.25 -6.77
CA PRO A 487 10.64 -19.05 -5.43
C PRO A 487 11.45 -18.05 -4.60
N SER A 488 10.78 -17.07 -4.01
CA SER A 488 11.41 -15.90 -3.40
C SER A 488 10.70 -15.45 -2.14
N THR A 489 11.48 -15.02 -1.15
CA THR A 489 10.96 -14.50 0.12
C THR A 489 10.98 -12.97 0.15
N ILE A 490 9.84 -12.37 0.49
CA ILE A 490 9.70 -10.95 0.78
C ILE A 490 9.52 -10.81 2.30
N THR A 491 10.44 -10.10 2.94
CA THR A 491 10.52 -9.94 4.39
C THR A 491 9.82 -8.65 4.82
N VAL A 492 8.80 -8.76 5.65
CA VAL A 492 8.12 -7.67 6.35
C VAL A 492 8.89 -7.35 7.64
N GLU A 493 9.35 -6.12 7.74
CA GLU A 493 10.15 -5.59 8.85
C GLU A 493 9.35 -5.43 10.16
N PRO A 494 10.00 -5.32 11.34
CA PRO A 494 9.31 -5.34 12.64
C PRO A 494 8.25 -4.25 12.87
N ASP A 495 8.30 -3.15 12.14
CA ASP A 495 7.31 -2.07 12.15
C ASP A 495 5.96 -2.49 11.55
N GLY A 496 5.94 -3.58 10.75
CA GLY A 496 4.74 -4.09 10.11
C GLY A 496 4.28 -3.21 8.95
N VAL A 497 3.26 -3.69 8.24
CA VAL A 497 2.71 -3.01 7.06
C VAL A 497 1.20 -3.06 7.04
N THR A 498 0.56 -2.03 6.52
CA THR A 498 -0.89 -2.00 6.26
C THR A 498 -1.15 -1.97 4.75
N VAL A 499 -2.08 -2.81 4.28
CA VAL A 499 -2.51 -2.87 2.88
C VAL A 499 -4.01 -3.09 2.78
N GLY A 500 -4.65 -2.65 1.69
CA GLY A 500 -6.05 -2.96 1.40
C GLY A 500 -6.25 -4.38 0.85
N SER A 501 -5.32 -4.83 0.02
CA SER A 501 -5.38 -6.15 -0.59
C SER A 501 -4.01 -6.71 -0.92
N MET A 502 -3.93 -8.03 -1.12
CA MET A 502 -2.76 -8.72 -1.64
C MET A 502 -3.15 -9.56 -2.86
N LYS A 503 -2.37 -9.49 -3.93
CA LYS A 503 -2.62 -10.29 -5.16
C LYS A 503 -1.38 -11.06 -5.56
N PHE A 504 -1.54 -12.34 -5.85
CA PHE A 504 -0.49 -13.22 -6.33
C PHE A 504 -0.86 -13.75 -7.72
N ASP A 505 0.02 -13.50 -8.69
CA ASP A 505 -0.12 -14.01 -10.05
C ASP A 505 1.26 -14.39 -10.58
N ASN A 506 1.79 -15.50 -10.07
CA ASN A 506 3.07 -16.04 -10.52
C ASN A 506 3.12 -17.55 -10.28
N ALA A 507 3.59 -18.31 -11.27
CA ALA A 507 3.82 -19.75 -11.12
C ALA A 507 4.87 -20.07 -10.02
N ASN A 508 5.84 -19.17 -9.79
CA ASN A 508 6.81 -19.27 -8.73
C ASN A 508 6.24 -18.77 -7.38
N ARG A 509 6.60 -19.45 -6.30
CA ARG A 509 6.14 -19.11 -4.95
C ARG A 509 6.76 -17.80 -4.45
N TYR A 510 5.92 -16.78 -4.29
CA TYR A 510 6.12 -15.74 -3.28
C TYR A 510 5.91 -16.30 -1.86
N THR A 511 6.88 -16.05 -0.98
CA THR A 511 6.77 -16.25 0.46
C THR A 511 6.83 -14.90 1.16
N ILE A 512 5.75 -14.46 1.80
CA ILE A 512 5.71 -13.24 2.59
C ILE A 512 5.99 -13.61 4.05
N ALA A 513 7.17 -13.26 4.55
CA ALA A 513 7.68 -13.68 5.85
C ALA A 513 8.21 -12.48 6.65
N GLY A 514 8.70 -12.71 7.87
CA GLY A 514 9.31 -11.67 8.71
C GLY A 514 8.57 -11.47 10.03
N PRO A 515 9.17 -10.74 10.97
CA PRO A 515 8.58 -10.45 12.28
C PRO A 515 7.44 -9.43 12.22
N GLY A 516 7.36 -8.63 11.15
CA GLY A 516 6.33 -7.62 10.96
C GLY A 516 4.93 -8.19 10.79
N THR A 517 3.94 -7.50 11.36
CA THR A 517 2.53 -7.84 11.16
C THR A 517 2.00 -7.19 9.89
N ILE A 518 1.32 -7.97 9.05
CA ILE A 518 0.54 -7.47 7.90
C ILE A 518 -0.87 -7.17 8.36
N THR A 519 -1.32 -5.93 8.22
CA THR A 519 -2.70 -5.53 8.51
C THR A 519 -3.48 -5.35 7.21
N ILE A 520 -4.53 -6.14 7.03
CA ILE A 520 -5.47 -5.99 5.91
C ILE A 520 -6.55 -4.98 6.32
N SER A 521 -6.52 -3.79 5.73
CA SER A 521 -7.41 -2.67 6.03
C SER A 521 -7.89 -2.02 4.74
N ALA A 522 -9.15 -2.23 4.41
CA ALA A 522 -9.80 -1.66 3.22
C ALA A 522 -10.94 -0.72 3.68
N GLN A 523 -10.57 0.53 3.96
CA GLN A 523 -11.49 1.53 4.50
C GLN A 523 -12.47 2.05 3.45
N SER A 524 -12.05 2.08 2.18
CA SER A 524 -12.87 2.59 1.08
C SER A 524 -13.88 1.57 0.58
N THR A 525 -13.52 0.29 0.53
CA THR A 525 -14.40 -0.79 0.04
C THR A 525 -15.17 -1.48 1.17
N GLY A 526 -14.70 -1.35 2.42
CA GLY A 526 -15.18 -2.10 3.58
C GLY A 526 -14.77 -3.58 3.58
N VAL A 527 -14.15 -4.06 2.51
CA VAL A 527 -13.77 -5.47 2.33
C VAL A 527 -12.35 -5.56 1.76
N GLY A 528 -11.43 -6.11 2.55
CA GLY A 528 -10.08 -6.46 2.12
C GLY A 528 -10.05 -7.74 1.29
N ALA A 529 -8.98 -7.93 0.53
CA ALA A 529 -8.86 -9.08 -0.36
C ALA A 529 -7.47 -9.72 -0.34
N ILE A 530 -7.43 -11.05 -0.43
CA ILE A 530 -6.22 -11.82 -0.76
C ILE A 530 -6.56 -12.69 -1.95
N GLU A 531 -5.90 -12.46 -3.08
CA GLU A 531 -6.20 -13.13 -4.34
C GLU A 531 -5.00 -13.93 -4.83
N VAL A 532 -5.23 -15.19 -5.22
CA VAL A 532 -4.27 -16.03 -5.93
C VAL A 532 -4.87 -16.38 -7.28
N ILE A 533 -4.26 -15.83 -8.34
CA ILE A 533 -4.63 -16.06 -9.74
C ILE A 533 -3.88 -17.26 -10.32
N SER A 534 -2.60 -17.41 -9.99
CA SER A 534 -1.76 -18.51 -10.45
C SER A 534 -0.72 -18.87 -9.40
N GLY A 535 -0.23 -20.11 -9.43
CA GLY A 535 0.79 -20.61 -8.50
C GLY A 535 0.30 -20.91 -7.09
N SER A 536 1.22 -21.35 -6.23
CA SER A 536 0.96 -21.64 -4.82
C SER A 536 1.90 -20.81 -3.95
N HIS A 537 1.34 -20.09 -2.98
CA HIS A 537 2.01 -19.01 -2.26
C HIS A 537 1.97 -19.22 -0.75
N THR A 538 2.84 -18.53 -0.03
CA THR A 538 2.93 -18.63 1.42
C THR A 538 2.95 -17.26 2.07
N ILE A 539 2.16 -17.07 3.12
CA ILE A 539 2.23 -15.95 4.06
C ILE A 539 2.56 -16.53 5.43
N SER A 540 3.79 -16.35 5.87
CA SER A 540 4.26 -16.78 7.19
C SER A 540 4.47 -15.61 8.16
N ALA A 541 4.41 -14.36 7.68
CA ALA A 541 4.33 -13.18 8.53
C ALA A 541 3.00 -13.17 9.32
N PRO A 542 2.98 -12.71 10.58
CA PRO A 542 1.74 -12.50 11.33
C PRO A 542 0.77 -11.58 10.57
N MET A 543 -0.54 -11.81 10.74
CA MET A 543 -1.58 -11.03 10.09
C MET A 543 -2.65 -10.54 11.06
N VAL A 544 -3.16 -9.34 10.82
CA VAL A 544 -4.37 -8.79 11.45
C VAL A 544 -5.37 -8.45 10.34
N LEU A 545 -6.61 -8.88 10.50
CA LEU A 545 -7.69 -8.50 9.58
C LEU A 545 -8.49 -7.36 10.22
N ALA A 546 -8.24 -6.12 9.78
CA ALA A 546 -8.94 -4.94 10.27
C ALA A 546 -10.27 -4.68 9.54
N SER A 547 -10.45 -5.30 8.36
CA SER A 547 -11.70 -5.29 7.59
C SER A 547 -12.16 -6.72 7.33
N ASN A 548 -13.46 -6.89 7.02
CA ASN A 548 -13.95 -8.13 6.44
C ASN A 548 -13.06 -8.51 5.27
N THR A 549 -12.65 -9.77 5.16
CA THR A 549 -11.63 -10.18 4.18
C THR A 549 -12.12 -11.33 3.34
N THR A 550 -11.98 -11.19 2.01
CA THR A 550 -12.21 -12.27 1.06
C THR A 550 -10.89 -12.86 0.61
N ILE A 551 -10.71 -14.17 0.76
CA ILE A 551 -9.61 -14.93 0.20
C ILE A 551 -10.10 -15.68 -1.04
N ASN A 552 -9.59 -15.31 -2.20
CA ASN A 552 -9.84 -15.98 -3.47
C ASN A 552 -8.62 -16.80 -3.88
N VAL A 553 -8.76 -18.11 -3.98
CA VAL A 553 -7.74 -18.96 -4.63
C VAL A 553 -8.38 -19.55 -5.87
N ALA A 554 -8.17 -18.90 -7.02
CA ALA A 554 -8.96 -19.18 -8.21
C ALA A 554 -8.69 -20.58 -8.79
N PRO A 555 -7.42 -21.01 -9.01
CA PRO A 555 -7.14 -22.31 -9.59
C PRO A 555 -7.30 -23.45 -8.57
N SER A 556 -7.93 -24.54 -8.96
CA SER A 556 -8.11 -25.73 -8.11
C SER A 556 -6.79 -26.42 -7.72
N SER A 557 -5.74 -26.25 -8.52
CA SER A 557 -4.39 -26.77 -8.25
C SER A 557 -3.56 -25.88 -7.31
N SER A 558 -4.05 -24.69 -6.99
CA SER A 558 -3.32 -23.69 -6.21
C SER A 558 -3.65 -23.79 -4.73
N THR A 559 -2.64 -23.53 -3.90
CA THR A 559 -2.79 -23.42 -2.45
C THR A 559 -2.17 -22.11 -1.96
N LEU A 560 -2.93 -21.36 -1.17
CA LEU A 560 -2.40 -20.30 -0.31
C LEU A 560 -2.16 -20.87 1.09
N THR A 561 -0.92 -20.90 1.53
CA THR A 561 -0.56 -21.31 2.91
C THR A 561 -0.38 -20.08 3.79
N ILE A 562 -1.20 -19.93 4.83
CA ILE A 562 -1.08 -18.88 5.85
C ILE A 562 -0.62 -19.54 7.14
N SER A 563 0.69 -19.57 7.36
CA SER A 563 1.31 -20.19 8.53
C SER A 563 1.68 -19.18 9.62
N GLY A 564 1.52 -17.88 9.36
CA GLY A 564 1.58 -16.83 10.39
C GLY A 564 0.33 -16.84 11.27
N ASN A 565 0.43 -16.28 12.48
CA ASN A 565 -0.75 -16.09 13.32
C ASN A 565 -1.72 -15.11 12.65
N VAL A 566 -3.01 -15.44 12.56
CA VAL A 566 -4.05 -14.56 12.00
C VAL A 566 -4.98 -14.13 13.11
N ASN A 567 -5.01 -12.83 13.40
CA ASN A 567 -5.98 -12.23 14.32
C ASN A 567 -7.07 -11.51 13.52
N GLY A 568 -8.23 -12.16 13.35
CA GLY A 568 -9.40 -11.56 12.70
C GLY A 568 -10.43 -10.96 13.65
N GLY A 569 -10.28 -11.10 14.96
CA GLY A 569 -11.29 -10.62 15.92
C GLY A 569 -12.72 -11.03 15.53
N SER A 570 -13.60 -10.04 15.34
CA SER A 570 -14.99 -10.22 14.91
C SER A 570 -15.24 -10.02 13.40
N VAL A 571 -14.20 -9.82 12.59
CA VAL A 571 -14.38 -9.59 11.14
C VAL A 571 -14.78 -10.87 10.41
N ALA A 572 -15.53 -10.74 9.32
CA ALA A 572 -15.89 -11.86 8.46
C ALA A 572 -14.69 -12.29 7.59
N LEU A 573 -14.48 -13.60 7.49
CA LEU A 573 -13.54 -14.24 6.57
C LEU A 573 -14.32 -15.05 5.54
N THR A 574 -14.19 -14.71 4.27
CA THR A 574 -14.87 -15.40 3.17
C THR A 574 -13.86 -16.10 2.28
N LYS A 575 -14.05 -17.39 2.00
CA LYS A 575 -13.24 -18.17 1.06
C LYS A 575 -14.02 -18.40 -0.23
N ILE A 576 -13.47 -17.96 -1.36
CA ILE A 576 -13.97 -18.22 -2.72
C ILE A 576 -12.87 -18.86 -3.59
N GLY A 577 -13.22 -19.21 -4.82
CA GLY A 577 -12.32 -19.88 -5.76
C GLY A 577 -12.13 -21.37 -5.48
N ALA A 578 -11.76 -22.13 -6.51
CA ALA A 578 -11.72 -23.59 -6.44
C ALA A 578 -10.51 -24.14 -5.67
N GLY A 579 -9.45 -23.35 -5.49
CA GLY A 579 -8.22 -23.76 -4.81
C GLY A 579 -8.32 -23.80 -3.30
N ALA A 580 -7.22 -24.16 -2.65
CA ALA A 580 -7.15 -24.38 -1.21
C ALA A 580 -6.52 -23.21 -0.44
N VAL A 581 -7.00 -22.97 0.77
CA VAL A 581 -6.31 -22.18 1.79
C VAL A 581 -5.91 -23.11 2.93
N LEU A 582 -4.65 -23.09 3.36
CA LEU A 582 -4.15 -23.83 4.50
C LEU A 582 -3.80 -22.85 5.62
N MET A 583 -4.39 -22.99 6.80
CA MET A 583 -4.16 -22.11 7.97
C MET A 583 -3.79 -22.91 9.22
N ASN A 584 -3.10 -22.31 10.18
CA ASN A 584 -2.84 -22.98 11.47
C ASN A 584 -4.11 -23.16 12.31
N ASN A 585 -5.01 -22.19 12.26
CA ASN A 585 -6.34 -22.20 12.87
C ASN A 585 -7.15 -21.03 12.27
N VAL A 586 -8.46 -20.99 12.51
CA VAL A 586 -9.31 -19.86 12.16
C VAL A 586 -9.77 -19.11 13.41
N ARG A 587 -9.61 -17.78 13.40
CA ARG A 587 -10.08 -16.82 14.42
C ARG A 587 -10.77 -15.65 13.71
N ALA A 588 -12.08 -15.72 13.57
CA ALA A 588 -12.87 -14.72 12.84
C ALA A 588 -14.27 -14.59 13.44
N GLY A 589 -15.00 -13.54 13.05
CA GLY A 589 -16.44 -13.45 13.31
C GLY A 589 -17.18 -14.50 12.49
N THR A 590 -17.60 -14.16 11.27
CA THR A 590 -18.19 -15.16 10.37
C THR A 590 -17.12 -15.83 9.52
N LEU A 591 -17.12 -17.16 9.44
CA LEU A 591 -16.40 -17.92 8.42
C LEU A 591 -17.39 -18.39 7.34
N ALA A 592 -17.24 -17.87 6.12
CA ALA A 592 -18.06 -18.25 4.98
C ALA A 592 -17.21 -18.97 3.92
N LEU A 593 -17.56 -20.23 3.62
CA LEU A 593 -16.88 -21.05 2.61
C LEU A 593 -17.79 -21.20 1.40
N ASN A 594 -17.52 -20.41 0.36
CA ASN A 594 -18.35 -20.37 -0.84
C ASN A 594 -17.84 -21.32 -1.94
N ALA A 595 -16.54 -21.63 -1.95
CA ALA A 595 -15.94 -22.58 -2.88
C ALA A 595 -14.57 -23.11 -2.39
N GLY A 596 -14.18 -24.27 -2.91
CA GLY A 596 -12.88 -24.89 -2.64
C GLY A 596 -12.74 -25.35 -1.18
N THR A 597 -11.50 -25.43 -0.71
CA THR A 597 -11.18 -25.95 0.63
C THR A 597 -10.49 -24.89 1.48
N LEU A 598 -10.92 -24.76 2.74
CA LEU A 598 -10.08 -24.23 3.81
C LEU A 598 -9.68 -25.40 4.71
N ALA A 599 -8.38 -25.67 4.81
CA ALA A 599 -7.84 -26.72 5.65
C ALA A 599 -7.11 -26.12 6.86
N VAL A 600 -7.29 -26.73 8.03
CA VAL A 600 -6.51 -26.45 9.23
C VAL A 600 -5.30 -27.38 9.25
N ALA A 601 -4.11 -26.83 9.48
CA ALA A 601 -2.87 -27.59 9.57
C ALA A 601 -2.90 -28.52 10.79
N THR A 602 -2.17 -29.63 10.73
CA THR A 602 -2.10 -30.62 11.82
C THR A 602 -1.59 -29.97 13.10
N ASN A 603 -2.42 -29.92 14.14
CA ASN A 603 -2.07 -29.38 15.46
C ASN A 603 -3.17 -29.70 16.49
N GLY A 604 -3.42 -30.98 16.80
CA GLY A 604 -4.42 -31.43 17.78
C GLY A 604 -4.22 -31.00 19.25
N THR A 605 -3.64 -29.82 19.50
CA THR A 605 -3.57 -29.11 20.77
C THR A 605 -4.54 -27.93 20.78
N ASN A 606 -4.73 -27.29 21.94
CA ASN A 606 -5.57 -26.08 22.06
C ASN A 606 -5.15 -24.94 21.12
N ALA A 607 -3.88 -24.90 20.70
CA ALA A 607 -3.38 -23.88 19.78
C ALA A 607 -3.89 -24.07 18.33
N GLY A 608 -4.24 -25.30 17.93
CA GLY A 608 -4.80 -25.60 16.61
C GLY A 608 -6.33 -25.54 16.54
N ALA A 609 -7.02 -25.59 17.69
CA ALA A 609 -8.48 -25.43 17.75
C ALA A 609 -8.92 -24.15 17.05
N SER A 610 -10.01 -24.15 16.30
CA SER A 610 -10.60 -23.01 15.59
C SER A 610 -11.76 -22.39 16.38
N ARG A 611 -11.98 -21.06 16.22
CA ARG A 611 -13.08 -20.34 16.89
C ARG A 611 -13.68 -19.31 15.95
N VAL A 612 -14.98 -19.42 15.72
CA VAL A 612 -15.75 -18.49 14.88
C VAL A 612 -17.06 -18.10 15.56
N THR A 613 -17.56 -16.90 15.30
CA THR A 613 -18.91 -16.50 15.71
C THR A 613 -19.98 -17.27 14.93
N ALA A 614 -19.81 -17.41 13.62
CA ALA A 614 -20.73 -18.13 12.74
C ALA A 614 -19.97 -18.89 11.65
N LEU A 615 -20.54 -20.01 11.19
CA LEU A 615 -20.02 -20.83 10.09
C LEU A 615 -21.09 -20.96 9.00
N SER A 616 -20.70 -20.73 7.75
CA SER A 616 -21.50 -21.02 6.57
C SER A 616 -20.67 -21.80 5.55
N ILE A 617 -21.24 -22.89 5.03
CA ILE A 617 -20.65 -23.70 3.96
C ILE A 617 -21.65 -23.74 2.81
N ALA A 618 -21.23 -23.34 1.61
CA ALA A 618 -22.09 -23.35 0.43
C ALA A 618 -22.61 -24.75 0.10
N GLY A 619 -23.82 -24.82 -0.46
CA GLY A 619 -24.51 -26.08 -0.81
C GLY A 619 -25.54 -26.56 0.20
N GLY A 620 -25.61 -25.96 1.40
CA GLY A 620 -26.60 -26.32 2.42
C GLY A 620 -26.48 -27.78 2.83
N ALA A 621 -27.56 -28.57 2.69
CA ALA A 621 -27.59 -30.00 3.00
C ALA A 621 -26.72 -30.87 2.07
N SER A 622 -26.25 -30.33 0.93
CA SER A 622 -25.27 -30.98 0.07
C SER A 622 -24.09 -30.03 -0.17
N PRO A 623 -23.19 -29.91 0.83
CA PRO A 623 -22.06 -28.99 0.75
C PRO A 623 -21.26 -29.10 -0.55
N THR A 624 -20.85 -27.95 -1.08
CA THR A 624 -20.00 -27.82 -2.27
C THR A 624 -18.64 -27.19 -1.96
N ALA A 625 -18.44 -26.70 -0.74
CA ALA A 625 -17.18 -26.22 -0.20
C ALA A 625 -16.78 -27.03 1.03
N THR A 626 -15.51 -26.94 1.42
CA THR A 626 -14.93 -27.82 2.44
C THR A 626 -14.21 -27.03 3.53
N LEU A 627 -14.59 -27.29 4.79
CA LEU A 627 -13.73 -27.02 5.94
C LEU A 627 -13.09 -28.35 6.37
N ASP A 628 -11.79 -28.51 6.17
CA ASP A 628 -11.05 -29.68 6.64
C ASP A 628 -10.37 -29.34 7.97
N LEU A 629 -10.87 -29.89 9.07
CA LEU A 629 -10.31 -29.64 10.40
C LEU A 629 -9.04 -30.46 10.67
N ASN A 630 -8.70 -31.44 9.82
CA ASN A 630 -7.62 -32.38 10.08
C ASN A 630 -7.80 -33.03 11.47
N ASP A 631 -6.82 -32.92 12.38
CA ASP A 631 -6.87 -33.41 13.76
C ASP A 631 -7.28 -32.34 14.79
N ASN A 632 -7.86 -31.22 14.34
CA ASN A 632 -8.19 -30.06 15.18
C ASN A 632 -9.67 -29.96 15.53
N ASP A 633 -9.94 -29.12 16.52
CA ASP A 633 -11.27 -28.86 17.06
C ASP A 633 -11.84 -27.52 16.55
N LEU A 634 -13.15 -27.31 16.68
CA LEU A 634 -13.84 -26.07 16.29
C LEU A 634 -14.92 -25.68 17.29
N LEU A 635 -14.94 -24.42 17.70
CA LEU A 635 -16.03 -23.79 18.46
C LEU A 635 -16.75 -22.75 17.57
N ILE A 636 -18.08 -22.85 17.49
CA ILE A 636 -18.95 -21.91 16.79
C ILE A 636 -19.84 -21.22 17.82
N GLU A 637 -19.73 -19.90 17.97
CA GLU A 637 -20.44 -19.20 19.06
C GLU A 637 -21.96 -19.19 18.88
N ASN A 638 -22.43 -18.92 17.66
CA ASN A 638 -23.83 -18.78 17.26
C ASN A 638 -24.16 -19.79 16.14
N GLY A 639 -23.76 -21.06 16.34
CA GLY A 639 -23.96 -22.12 15.36
C GLY A 639 -25.36 -22.73 15.40
N THR A 640 -25.84 -23.26 14.28
CA THR A 640 -27.01 -24.14 14.26
C THR A 640 -26.54 -25.58 14.34
N TYR A 641 -26.83 -26.28 15.44
CA TYR A 641 -26.39 -27.67 15.66
C TYR A 641 -26.73 -28.59 14.48
N ALA A 642 -27.98 -28.54 14.00
CA ALA A 642 -28.43 -29.37 12.87
C ALA A 642 -27.58 -29.13 11.62
N ALA A 643 -27.29 -27.87 11.26
CA ALA A 643 -26.48 -27.56 10.08
C ALA A 643 -25.04 -28.08 10.21
N VAL A 644 -24.45 -28.01 11.41
CA VAL A 644 -23.09 -28.53 11.67
C VAL A 644 -23.08 -30.05 11.61
N LYS A 645 -24.02 -30.70 12.27
CA LYS A 645 -24.22 -32.15 12.25
C LYS A 645 -24.39 -32.67 10.82
N ASP A 646 -25.27 -32.06 10.04
CA ASP A 646 -25.56 -32.48 8.66
C ASP A 646 -24.34 -32.28 7.75
N ALA A 647 -23.56 -31.20 7.95
CA ALA A 647 -22.32 -30.97 7.23
C ALA A 647 -21.23 -32.01 7.55
N ILE A 648 -21.16 -32.49 8.80
CA ILE A 648 -20.27 -33.60 9.20
C ILE A 648 -20.76 -34.91 8.59
N ALA A 649 -22.05 -35.24 8.74
CA ALA A 649 -22.64 -36.48 8.25
C ALA A 649 -22.44 -36.65 6.74
N PHE A 650 -22.67 -35.58 5.97
CA PHE A 650 -22.45 -35.59 4.52
C PHE A 650 -20.98 -35.80 4.17
N ALA A 651 -20.06 -35.10 4.84
CA ALA A 651 -18.63 -35.23 4.61
C ALA A 651 -18.09 -36.63 5.01
N ARG A 652 -18.59 -37.17 6.13
CA ARG A 652 -18.22 -38.48 6.68
C ARG A 652 -18.48 -39.60 5.68
N HIS A 653 -19.63 -39.57 4.98
CA HIS A 653 -20.00 -40.53 3.93
C HIS A 653 -19.67 -41.98 4.34
N SER A 654 -20.32 -42.46 5.41
CA SER A 654 -20.11 -43.81 5.95
C SER A 654 -18.65 -44.15 6.33
N GLY A 655 -17.80 -43.13 6.54
CA GLY A 655 -16.45 -43.25 7.08
C GLY A 655 -15.37 -43.07 6.02
N ALA A 656 -15.78 -42.85 4.77
CA ALA A 656 -14.89 -42.58 3.65
C ALA A 656 -14.23 -41.18 3.74
N TRP A 657 -14.91 -40.19 4.31
CA TRP A 657 -14.41 -38.81 4.45
C TRP A 657 -13.94 -38.19 3.12
N ASP A 658 -14.64 -38.50 2.03
CA ASP A 658 -14.26 -38.18 0.65
C ASP A 658 -15.17 -37.12 0.01
N ARG A 659 -16.13 -36.56 0.76
CA ARG A 659 -17.07 -35.53 0.29
C ARG A 659 -16.76 -34.14 0.89
N PRO A 660 -17.22 -33.04 0.24
CA PRO A 660 -17.19 -31.70 0.82
C PRO A 660 -18.02 -31.59 2.12
N GLY A 661 -17.95 -30.45 2.80
CA GLY A 661 -18.62 -30.20 4.08
C GLY A 661 -17.63 -29.94 5.22
N LEU A 662 -18.01 -30.32 6.44
CA LEU A 662 -17.13 -30.27 7.60
C LEU A 662 -16.41 -31.61 7.75
N THR A 663 -15.19 -31.70 7.19
CA THR A 663 -14.45 -32.95 7.01
C THR A 663 -13.21 -33.03 7.90
N SER A 664 -12.60 -34.22 7.95
CA SER A 664 -11.31 -34.45 8.60
C SER A 664 -10.44 -35.38 7.75
N SER A 665 -9.33 -34.86 7.22
CA SER A 665 -8.30 -35.69 6.62
C SER A 665 -7.63 -36.64 7.62
N ALA A 666 -7.57 -36.29 8.91
CA ALA A 666 -7.02 -37.17 9.94
C ALA A 666 -7.93 -38.39 10.15
N ALA A 667 -9.25 -38.19 10.26
CA ALA A 667 -10.22 -39.28 10.36
C ALA A 667 -10.18 -40.17 9.11
N ARG A 668 -10.12 -39.55 7.92
CA ARG A 668 -9.95 -40.26 6.64
C ARG A 668 -8.71 -41.17 6.62
N ASN A 669 -7.61 -40.73 7.19
CA ASN A 669 -6.35 -41.46 7.18
C ASN A 669 -6.12 -42.28 8.46
N SER A 670 -7.06 -42.28 9.41
CA SER A 670 -6.92 -43.00 10.68
C SER A 670 -6.85 -44.51 10.47
N LEU A 671 -5.89 -45.15 11.14
CA LEU A 671 -5.70 -46.59 11.20
C LEU A 671 -5.36 -46.98 12.64
N PRO A 672 -6.24 -47.70 13.36
CA PRO A 672 -7.57 -48.16 12.94
C PRO A 672 -8.56 -46.98 12.73
N LYS A 673 -9.70 -47.25 12.08
CA LYS A 673 -10.74 -46.26 11.73
C LYS A 673 -11.60 -45.83 12.93
N ASN A 674 -10.96 -45.54 14.05
CA ASN A 674 -11.63 -45.35 15.34
C ASN A 674 -11.90 -43.88 15.72
N LYS A 675 -11.46 -42.93 14.89
CA LYS A 675 -11.65 -41.49 15.13
C LYS A 675 -12.49 -40.82 14.05
N THR A 676 -13.17 -39.76 14.46
CA THR A 676 -14.17 -39.02 13.68
C THR A 676 -14.21 -37.55 14.14
N LEU A 677 -15.12 -36.77 13.54
CA LEU A 677 -15.57 -35.50 14.12
C LEU A 677 -16.87 -35.75 14.89
N GLY A 678 -16.85 -35.53 16.20
CA GLY A 678 -18.05 -35.46 17.03
C GLY A 678 -18.57 -34.02 17.12
N THR A 679 -19.86 -33.82 17.39
CA THR A 679 -20.44 -32.49 17.64
C THR A 679 -21.44 -32.47 18.80
N LEU A 680 -21.29 -31.48 19.68
CA LEU A 680 -22.15 -31.24 20.84
C LEU A 680 -22.70 -29.81 20.81
N THR A 681 -23.89 -29.62 21.37
CA THR A 681 -24.30 -28.27 21.77
C THR A 681 -23.51 -27.85 23.01
N GLY A 682 -23.33 -26.54 23.20
CA GLY A 682 -22.72 -26.02 24.41
C GLY A 682 -23.57 -26.35 25.65
N ALA A 683 -24.89 -26.48 25.49
CA ALA A 683 -25.76 -26.92 26.57
C ALA A 683 -25.43 -28.36 27.02
N ASP A 684 -25.31 -29.30 26.07
CA ASP A 684 -24.97 -30.70 26.37
C ASP A 684 -23.57 -30.81 27.00
N TYR A 685 -22.57 -30.14 26.41
CA TYR A 685 -21.21 -30.16 26.91
C TYR A 685 -21.11 -29.58 28.34
N LEU A 686 -21.88 -28.56 28.69
CA LEU A 686 -21.87 -28.00 30.06
C LEU A 686 -22.49 -28.95 31.11
N THR A 687 -23.17 -30.03 30.71
CA THR A 687 -23.71 -31.02 31.66
C THR A 687 -22.69 -32.08 32.09
N THR A 688 -21.62 -32.26 31.31
CA THR A 688 -20.67 -33.39 31.44
C THR A 688 -19.22 -32.95 31.37
N GLY A 689 -18.91 -31.96 30.53
CA GLY A 689 -17.61 -31.36 30.36
C GLY A 689 -17.33 -30.21 31.33
N THR A 690 -16.26 -29.46 31.05
CA THR A 690 -15.88 -28.29 31.86
C THR A 690 -16.55 -27.02 31.33
N SER A 691 -16.39 -25.89 32.04
CA SER A 691 -16.81 -24.57 31.52
C SER A 691 -15.99 -24.08 30.33
N THR A 692 -14.99 -24.86 29.87
CA THR A 692 -14.11 -24.51 28.76
C THR A 692 -13.95 -25.64 27.74
N PHE A 693 -13.78 -25.27 26.48
CA PHE A 693 -13.47 -26.17 25.36
C PHE A 693 -12.19 -25.66 24.69
N ASN A 694 -11.09 -26.43 24.76
CA ASN A 694 -9.77 -26.01 24.27
C ASN A 694 -9.34 -24.62 24.79
N SER A 695 -9.58 -24.37 26.08
CA SER A 695 -9.36 -23.08 26.77
C SER A 695 -10.28 -21.92 26.35
N PHE A 696 -11.27 -22.14 25.47
CA PHE A 696 -12.31 -21.16 25.20
C PHE A 696 -13.49 -21.33 26.17
N PRO A 697 -14.09 -20.25 26.68
CA PRO A 697 -15.31 -20.35 27.47
C PRO A 697 -16.46 -20.88 26.61
N VAL A 698 -17.27 -21.77 27.18
CA VAL A 698 -18.45 -22.34 26.53
C VAL A 698 -19.72 -21.71 27.08
N THR A 699 -20.64 -21.35 26.19
CA THR A 699 -22.02 -20.96 26.53
C THR A 699 -23.00 -21.96 25.92
N SER A 700 -24.23 -21.99 26.43
CA SER A 700 -25.27 -22.91 25.93
C SER A 700 -25.63 -22.69 24.46
N GLY A 701 -25.36 -21.50 23.89
CA GLY A 701 -25.58 -21.19 22.48
C GLY A 701 -24.51 -21.70 21.53
N ASN A 702 -23.38 -22.21 22.04
CA ASN A 702 -22.29 -22.66 21.19
C ASN A 702 -22.59 -24.02 20.54
N VAL A 703 -21.90 -24.29 19.43
CA VAL A 703 -21.78 -25.63 18.85
C VAL A 703 -20.30 -25.99 18.83
N LEU A 704 -19.97 -27.15 19.39
CA LEU A 704 -18.62 -27.65 19.53
C LEU A 704 -18.42 -28.81 18.55
N VAL A 705 -17.26 -28.86 17.91
CA VAL A 705 -16.84 -29.97 17.04
C VAL A 705 -15.47 -30.41 17.49
N LYS A 706 -15.30 -31.71 17.72
CA LYS A 706 -14.06 -32.29 18.24
C LYS A 706 -13.57 -33.41 17.36
N TYR A 707 -12.27 -33.43 17.05
CA TYR A 707 -11.63 -34.65 16.53
C TYR A 707 -11.45 -35.64 17.68
N THR A 708 -12.29 -36.67 17.72
CA THR A 708 -12.35 -37.61 18.85
C THR A 708 -12.69 -39.04 18.42
N TYR A 709 -12.75 -39.97 19.37
CA TYR A 709 -13.16 -41.34 19.17
C TYR A 709 -14.66 -41.44 18.86
N TYR A 710 -15.06 -42.46 18.10
CA TYR A 710 -16.47 -42.82 18.00
C TYR A 710 -17.02 -43.13 19.40
N GLY A 711 -18.05 -42.39 19.82
CA GLY A 711 -18.69 -42.58 21.12
C GLY A 711 -18.04 -41.87 22.30
N ASP A 712 -17.06 -40.98 22.11
CA ASP A 712 -16.69 -40.00 23.15
C ASP A 712 -17.80 -38.93 23.23
N THR A 713 -18.84 -39.23 24.01
CA THR A 713 -20.10 -38.48 24.03
C THR A 713 -20.05 -37.21 24.89
N ASP A 714 -19.02 -37.05 25.73
CA ASP A 714 -18.79 -35.85 26.55
C ASP A 714 -17.50 -35.08 26.23
N PHE A 715 -16.74 -35.51 25.22
CA PHE A 715 -15.50 -34.87 24.78
C PHE A 715 -14.37 -34.91 25.80
N ASN A 716 -14.36 -35.90 26.70
CA ASN A 716 -13.26 -36.08 27.66
C ASN A 716 -12.02 -36.76 27.02
N GLY A 717 -12.13 -37.24 25.78
CA GLY A 717 -11.05 -37.84 25.00
C GLY A 717 -10.86 -39.35 25.23
N LEU A 718 -11.77 -39.99 25.96
CA LEU A 718 -11.86 -41.41 26.19
C LEU A 718 -13.26 -41.89 25.77
N VAL A 719 -13.37 -43.18 25.46
CA VAL A 719 -14.66 -43.88 25.48
C VAL A 719 -14.71 -44.68 26.77
N ASP A 720 -15.70 -44.50 27.62
CA ASP A 720 -15.80 -45.28 28.85
C ASP A 720 -17.25 -45.60 29.24
N PHE A 721 -17.45 -46.06 30.49
CA PHE A 721 -18.76 -46.46 30.98
C PHE A 721 -19.79 -45.32 30.92
N ASP A 722 -19.37 -44.08 31.16
CA ASP A 722 -20.29 -42.94 31.14
C ASP A 722 -20.81 -42.70 29.72
N ASP A 723 -19.99 -42.96 28.70
CA ASP A 723 -20.42 -42.91 27.31
C ASP A 723 -21.43 -44.00 26.98
N TYR A 724 -21.14 -45.26 27.33
CA TYR A 724 -22.07 -46.36 27.12
C TYR A 724 -23.40 -46.13 27.81
N ALA A 725 -23.39 -45.62 29.05
CA ALA A 725 -24.61 -45.29 29.77
C ALA A 725 -25.47 -44.25 29.02
N ARG A 726 -24.85 -43.30 28.31
CA ARG A 726 -25.56 -42.32 27.47
C ARG A 726 -26.09 -42.95 26.18
N VAL A 727 -25.32 -43.81 25.52
CA VAL A 727 -25.78 -44.56 24.32
C VAL A 727 -26.97 -45.45 24.68
N ASP A 728 -26.88 -46.22 25.76
CA ASP A 728 -27.96 -47.07 26.27
C ASP A 728 -29.21 -46.25 26.60
N ALA A 729 -29.04 -45.10 27.25
CA ALA A 729 -30.14 -44.19 27.53
C ALA A 729 -30.75 -43.63 26.24
N GLY A 730 -29.95 -43.34 25.23
CA GLY A 730 -30.41 -42.89 23.92
C GLY A 730 -31.23 -43.95 23.21
N PHE A 731 -30.69 -45.17 23.11
CA PHE A 731 -31.37 -46.34 22.54
C PHE A 731 -32.70 -46.62 23.23
N ASN A 732 -32.69 -46.78 24.56
CA ASN A 732 -33.89 -47.14 25.33
C ASN A 732 -34.99 -46.06 25.30
N ASN A 733 -34.63 -44.81 25.02
CA ASN A 733 -35.57 -43.69 24.99
C ASN A 733 -35.81 -43.13 23.58
N ASN A 734 -35.32 -43.78 22.52
CA ASN A 734 -35.40 -43.34 21.13
C ASN A 734 -34.92 -41.87 20.94
N ARG A 735 -33.81 -41.51 21.58
CA ARG A 735 -33.16 -40.20 21.39
C ARG A 735 -32.17 -40.26 20.24
N THR A 736 -31.75 -39.09 19.76
CA THR A 736 -30.83 -38.95 18.62
C THR A 736 -29.72 -37.94 18.94
N GLY A 737 -28.75 -37.79 18.04
CA GLY A 737 -27.62 -36.89 18.20
C GLY A 737 -26.48 -37.46 19.05
N TRP A 738 -25.29 -36.91 18.84
CA TRP A 738 -24.02 -37.43 19.37
C TRP A 738 -24.03 -37.66 20.89
N PHE A 739 -24.56 -36.72 21.67
CA PHE A 739 -24.64 -36.82 23.13
C PHE A 739 -25.45 -38.03 23.63
N ASN A 740 -26.39 -38.50 22.81
CA ASN A 740 -27.24 -39.65 23.12
C ASN A 740 -26.78 -40.94 22.42
N GLY A 741 -25.64 -40.94 21.73
CA GLY A 741 -25.06 -42.15 21.13
C GLY A 741 -25.32 -42.40 19.65
N ASP A 742 -25.89 -41.45 18.91
CA ASP A 742 -25.98 -41.48 17.43
C ASP A 742 -24.65 -40.94 16.86
N VAL A 743 -23.67 -41.83 16.73
CA VAL A 743 -22.25 -41.54 16.44
C VAL A 743 -21.91 -41.68 14.96
N ASP A 744 -22.82 -42.23 14.16
CA ASP A 744 -22.73 -42.25 12.70
C ASP A 744 -23.54 -41.14 12.00
N TYR A 745 -24.39 -40.43 12.75
CA TYR A 745 -25.27 -39.33 12.32
C TYR A 745 -26.42 -39.73 11.41
N ASN A 746 -26.92 -40.97 11.51
CA ASN A 746 -28.06 -41.44 10.74
C ASN A 746 -29.43 -41.06 11.37
N ASN A 747 -29.43 -40.40 12.55
CA ASN A 747 -30.60 -40.00 13.35
C ASN A 747 -31.35 -41.14 14.04
N ILE A 748 -30.70 -42.27 14.23
CA ILE A 748 -31.19 -43.43 14.98
C ILE A 748 -30.02 -43.87 15.86
N VAL A 749 -30.29 -44.31 17.08
CA VAL A 749 -29.29 -45.03 17.88
C VAL A 749 -29.60 -46.51 17.69
N ASP A 750 -28.72 -47.24 17.01
CA ASP A 750 -28.90 -48.67 16.77
C ASP A 750 -27.58 -49.47 16.82
N PHE A 751 -27.61 -50.70 16.29
CA PHE A 751 -26.46 -51.60 16.34
C PHE A 751 -25.24 -51.08 15.55
N ASP A 752 -25.44 -50.21 14.55
CA ASP A 752 -24.34 -49.61 13.80
C ASP A 752 -23.55 -48.65 14.71
N ASP A 753 -24.23 -47.88 15.56
CA ASP A 753 -23.58 -47.03 16.57
C ASP A 753 -22.81 -47.85 17.61
N TYR A 754 -23.42 -48.91 18.14
CA TYR A 754 -22.76 -49.83 19.07
C TYR A 754 -21.49 -50.45 18.46
N SER A 755 -21.52 -50.78 17.17
CA SER A 755 -20.34 -51.33 16.50
C SER A 755 -19.18 -50.33 16.42
N LEU A 756 -19.47 -49.04 16.23
CA LEU A 756 -18.48 -47.97 16.12
C LEU A 756 -17.87 -47.62 17.48
N ILE A 757 -18.69 -47.48 18.52
CA ILE A 757 -18.21 -47.21 19.89
C ILE A 757 -17.42 -48.41 20.43
N ASP A 758 -17.86 -49.65 20.20
CA ASP A 758 -17.12 -50.84 20.64
C ASP A 758 -15.77 -50.96 19.92
N MET A 759 -15.72 -50.67 18.62
CA MET A 759 -14.47 -50.62 17.87
C MET A 759 -13.54 -49.56 18.48
N ALA A 760 -14.04 -48.36 18.74
CA ALA A 760 -13.26 -47.31 19.38
C ALA A 760 -12.75 -47.73 20.77
N PHE A 761 -13.62 -48.31 21.60
CA PHE A 761 -13.30 -48.78 22.94
C PHE A 761 -12.23 -49.88 22.96
N ASN A 762 -12.34 -50.85 22.04
CA ASN A 762 -11.39 -51.95 21.91
C ASN A 762 -10.05 -51.51 21.33
N THR A 763 -10.05 -50.51 20.44
CA THR A 763 -8.83 -50.01 19.80
C THR A 763 -8.08 -49.02 20.68
N GLN A 764 -8.77 -48.19 21.46
CA GLN A 764 -8.12 -47.35 22.46
C GLN A 764 -7.52 -48.20 23.61
N SER A 765 -8.11 -49.36 23.92
CA SER A 765 -7.70 -50.24 25.03
C SER A 765 -6.73 -51.36 24.63
N GLY A 766 -6.45 -51.53 23.33
CA GLY A 766 -5.53 -52.54 22.80
C GLY A 766 -6.08 -53.98 22.72
N THR A 767 -7.40 -54.17 22.82
CA THR A 767 -8.07 -55.48 22.84
C THR A 767 -8.62 -55.92 21.47
N LEU A 768 -8.50 -55.07 20.43
CA LEU A 768 -9.07 -55.28 19.09
C LEU A 768 -8.85 -56.69 18.52
N ARG A 769 -7.62 -57.23 18.61
CA ARG A 769 -7.29 -58.55 18.03
C ARG A 769 -8.16 -59.67 18.60
N ARG A 770 -8.47 -59.62 19.90
CA ARG A 770 -9.29 -60.66 20.53
C ARG A 770 -10.76 -60.51 20.17
N ALA A 771 -11.26 -59.26 20.10
CA ALA A 771 -12.60 -58.94 19.63
C ALA A 771 -12.83 -59.45 18.20
N MET A 772 -11.90 -59.18 17.27
CA MET A 772 -11.98 -59.66 15.89
C MET A 772 -12.10 -61.19 15.82
N SER A 773 -11.22 -61.90 16.55
CA SER A 773 -11.20 -63.37 16.57
C SER A 773 -12.48 -63.99 17.13
N TYR A 774 -13.23 -63.27 17.98
CA TYR A 774 -14.53 -63.72 18.47
C TYR A 774 -15.62 -63.50 17.41
N LEU A 775 -15.65 -62.32 16.80
CA LEU A 775 -16.69 -61.90 15.85
C LEU A 775 -16.58 -62.56 14.48
N ASP A 776 -15.37 -62.83 13.98
CA ASP A 776 -15.13 -63.54 12.71
C ASP A 776 -15.39 -65.06 12.82
N GLY A 777 -15.55 -65.56 14.05
CA GLY A 777 -15.79 -66.96 14.36
C GLY A 777 -14.54 -67.84 14.42
N GLY A 778 -13.33 -67.28 14.34
CA GLY A 778 -12.06 -68.01 14.47
C GLY A 778 -11.86 -68.63 15.85
N ASP A 779 -12.28 -67.94 16.92
CA ASP A 779 -12.34 -68.45 18.30
C ASP A 779 -13.51 -67.80 19.06
N ARG A 780 -14.65 -68.49 19.07
CA ARG A 780 -15.87 -68.11 19.81
C ARG A 780 -15.89 -68.55 21.28
N SER A 781 -14.78 -69.00 21.84
CA SER A 781 -14.72 -69.25 23.27
C SER A 781 -14.71 -67.93 24.04
N ASP A 782 -15.13 -67.96 25.31
CA ASP A 782 -15.03 -66.79 26.21
C ASP A 782 -13.57 -66.62 26.73
N ALA A 783 -12.64 -67.49 26.30
CA ALA A 783 -11.27 -67.49 26.80
C ALA A 783 -10.53 -66.21 26.39
N GLY A 784 -10.04 -65.44 27.37
CA GLY A 784 -9.34 -64.18 27.11
C GLY A 784 -10.26 -63.01 26.78
N MET A 785 -11.57 -63.13 26.99
CA MET A 785 -12.56 -62.05 26.92
C MET A 785 -12.71 -61.33 28.28
N ASP A 786 -11.67 -61.39 29.14
CA ASP A 786 -11.74 -60.99 30.55
C ASP A 786 -11.74 -59.46 30.78
N THR A 787 -11.42 -58.68 29.75
CA THR A 787 -11.41 -57.21 29.85
C THR A 787 -12.81 -56.65 29.63
N PRO A 788 -13.19 -55.54 30.29
CA PRO A 788 -14.49 -54.90 30.08
C PRO A 788 -14.82 -54.65 28.60
N ALA A 789 -13.83 -54.31 27.78
CA ALA A 789 -13.99 -54.05 26.35
C ALA A 789 -14.43 -55.26 25.54
N LEU A 790 -13.96 -56.43 25.93
CA LEU A 790 -14.28 -57.69 25.27
C LEU A 790 -15.61 -58.25 25.79
N GLN A 791 -15.93 -58.06 27.07
CA GLN A 791 -17.22 -58.44 27.63
C GLN A 791 -18.38 -57.68 26.98
N LEU A 792 -18.19 -56.39 26.65
CA LEU A 792 -19.19 -55.61 25.90
C LEU A 792 -19.43 -56.20 24.49
N VAL A 793 -18.37 -56.65 23.81
CA VAL A 793 -18.51 -57.33 22.51
C VAL A 793 -19.34 -58.61 22.62
N GLU A 794 -19.17 -59.40 23.69
CA GLU A 794 -19.98 -60.60 23.93
C GLU A 794 -21.46 -60.24 24.13
N VAL A 795 -21.72 -59.23 24.97
CA VAL A 795 -23.08 -58.78 25.28
C VAL A 795 -23.78 -58.25 24.03
N HIS A 796 -23.13 -57.37 23.26
CA HIS A 796 -23.72 -56.80 22.05
C HIS A 796 -23.86 -57.83 20.93
N PHE A 797 -22.92 -58.76 20.78
CA PHE A 797 -23.09 -59.87 19.83
C PHE A 797 -24.25 -60.80 20.24
N ALA A 798 -24.44 -61.07 21.54
CA ALA A 798 -25.58 -61.84 22.01
C ALA A 798 -26.91 -61.12 21.79
N GLN A 799 -26.92 -59.79 21.89
CA GLN A 799 -28.10 -58.96 21.73
C GLN A 799 -28.48 -58.73 20.25
N PHE A 800 -27.50 -58.43 19.40
CA PHE A 800 -27.71 -57.98 18.01
C PHE A 800 -27.31 -59.01 16.94
N GLY A 801 -26.55 -60.05 17.32
CA GLY A 801 -26.17 -61.15 16.44
C GLY A 801 -25.21 -60.76 15.31
N TYR A 802 -25.34 -61.44 14.18
CA TYR A 802 -24.42 -61.31 13.03
C TYR A 802 -24.44 -59.93 12.36
N ALA A 803 -25.51 -59.14 12.52
CA ALA A 803 -25.56 -57.77 12.01
C ALA A 803 -24.49 -56.89 12.68
N TYR A 804 -24.41 -56.95 14.00
CA TYR A 804 -23.37 -56.28 14.79
C TYR A 804 -21.96 -56.76 14.43
N ALA A 805 -21.75 -58.08 14.35
CA ALA A 805 -20.44 -58.62 13.98
C ALA A 805 -19.99 -58.12 12.59
N THR A 806 -20.91 -58.09 11.62
CA THR A 806 -20.61 -57.60 10.27
C THR A 806 -20.27 -56.11 10.28
N SER A 807 -21.04 -55.30 11.00
CA SER A 807 -20.79 -53.85 11.10
C SER A 807 -19.44 -53.54 11.76
N PHE A 808 -19.15 -54.21 12.89
CA PHE A 808 -17.87 -54.09 13.59
C PHE A 808 -16.69 -54.52 12.69
N LEU A 809 -16.79 -55.67 12.03
CA LEU A 809 -15.72 -56.17 11.16
C LEU A 809 -15.51 -55.27 9.94
N ASN A 810 -16.58 -54.72 9.36
CA ASN A 810 -16.48 -53.78 8.23
C ASN A 810 -15.82 -52.45 8.63
N ALA A 811 -15.97 -52.03 9.88
CA ALA A 811 -15.31 -50.84 10.41
C ALA A 811 -13.79 -51.07 10.63
N VAL A 812 -13.33 -52.33 10.69
CA VAL A 812 -11.92 -52.70 10.87
C VAL A 812 -11.29 -53.05 9.51
N PRO A 813 -10.21 -52.37 9.07
CA PRO A 813 -9.55 -52.71 7.81
C PRO A 813 -9.05 -54.16 7.78
N GLU A 814 -9.31 -54.90 6.71
CA GLU A 814 -8.74 -56.25 6.54
C GLU A 814 -7.20 -56.20 6.64
N PRO A 815 -6.57 -57.14 7.36
CA PRO A 815 -5.12 -57.14 7.52
C PRO A 815 -4.45 -57.43 6.17
N SER A 816 -3.96 -56.39 5.50
CA SER A 816 -2.89 -56.60 4.53
C SER A 816 -1.70 -57.22 5.29
N THR A 817 -1.12 -58.27 4.73
CA THR A 817 -0.14 -59.18 5.34
C THR A 817 1.12 -58.50 5.92
N ALA A 818 1.29 -57.18 5.76
CA ALA A 818 2.37 -56.39 6.36
C ALA A 818 2.14 -56.02 7.84
N ALA A 819 0.90 -55.93 8.33
CA ALA A 819 0.62 -55.49 9.70
C ALA A 819 0.92 -56.56 10.79
N ILE A 820 0.92 -57.84 10.41
CA ILE A 820 1.16 -58.96 11.33
C ILE A 820 2.64 -59.00 11.81
N ALA A 821 3.58 -58.44 11.05
CA ALA A 821 5.00 -58.48 11.39
C ALA A 821 5.40 -57.46 12.49
N LEU A 822 4.66 -56.37 12.67
CA LEU A 822 5.01 -55.32 13.64
C LEU A 822 4.50 -55.59 15.07
N LEU A 823 3.47 -56.42 15.24
CA LEU A 823 2.91 -56.77 16.55
C LEU A 823 3.69 -57.88 17.27
N THR A 824 4.49 -58.67 16.55
CA THR A 824 5.31 -59.75 17.15
C THR A 824 6.62 -59.29 17.78
N SER A 825 7.11 -58.07 17.51
CA SER A 825 8.42 -57.60 17.98
C SER A 825 8.44 -56.94 19.37
N ALA A 826 7.28 -56.72 20.02
CA ALA A 826 7.22 -56.02 21.31
C ALA A 826 7.31 -56.92 22.56
N LEU A 827 7.47 -58.25 22.41
CA LEU A 827 7.33 -59.21 23.51
C LEU A 827 8.63 -59.91 23.98
N VAL A 828 9.82 -59.38 23.65
CA VAL A 828 11.08 -59.94 24.17
C VAL A 828 11.91 -58.89 24.91
N ILE A 829 11.70 -58.79 26.23
CA ILE A 829 12.68 -58.25 27.19
C ILE A 829 12.98 -59.34 28.22
N PRO A 830 14.24 -59.81 28.37
CA PRO A 830 14.58 -60.76 29.43
C PRO A 830 14.73 -60.04 30.78
N ARG A 831 14.04 -60.56 31.80
CA ARG A 831 14.16 -60.18 33.22
C ARG A 831 15.64 -60.26 33.68
N LYS A 832 16.20 -59.13 34.11
CA LYS A 832 17.48 -59.08 34.84
C LYS A 832 17.25 -59.47 36.31
N ARG A 833 17.83 -60.60 36.74
CA ARG A 833 17.83 -61.04 38.15
C ARG A 833 18.70 -60.13 39.01
N ARG A 834 18.22 -59.77 40.20
CA ARG A 834 18.97 -59.13 41.28
C ARG A 834 20.09 -60.04 41.81
N ARG A 835 21.27 -59.47 42.03
CA ARG A 835 22.03 -59.58 43.28
C ARG A 835 22.50 -58.19 43.65
#